data_AF-M5XLG5-F1
#
_entry.id   AF-M5XLG5-F1
#
_cell.length_a   1.000
_cell.length_b   1.000
_cell.length_c   1.000
_cell.angle_alpha   90.00
_cell.angle_beta   90.00
_cell.angle_gamma   90.00
#
_symmetry.space_group_name_H-M   'P 1'
#
loop_
_entity.id
_entity.type
_entity.pdbx_description
1 polymer ?
#
loop_
_entity_poly.entity_id
_entity_poly.type
_entity_poly.pdbx_seq_one_letter_code
_entity_poly.pdbx_strand_id
1 'polypeptide(L)'
;MDEESVRKFVAAYLKKKGFKQTENAFQEELNKNTNNSSSPISFNSQFDPDVAKHILSFSEFEDGPAKYQDGYAKLRSWTYSSLDLYRHELLRVLYPVFIHCFMDLVAKGHVQEARTFFNSFREDHEMMHLRDLQKLEGVLSPSHLREMEFAHSLRQSKVNIKICQYSYELLLQFLHKSQSTTMLGIINEHINFQVSPGQPSSISDDAESVTLTGSSQDSANQINQKEIHWGLLEDSFEERLEKAGGLLLESEKAEGETKEGDWDENKKKSIEGAKQGSSIKKLKKDKAAGATGKNVRPEATPVATAPRVKAELTLPVIPTEVEQSILEDLRNRVQLSSAALPSVSFYTFINTHNGLNCASISHDGSLVAGGFSDSSLKVWDMARIGQQGVDSLQGENGTTSSEQVLGSNGGKRPYTLFQGHSGPVYSATFNPLGDFILSSSADSTVRLWSTKLNANLVCYKGHNYPVWDVQFSPVGHYFASASHDRTARIWSMDKIQPLRIMAGHLSDVDCVQWHANCNYIATGSSDKTVRLWDVQTGECVRIFIGHRSMVLSLAMSPDGRYMASGDEDGAIMMWDLSSGRCVTPLTGHTSCVWTLAFSGEGSLLASGSADCTVKLWDVTASTKLPKTEENKSGNTSRLRSLKTLPTKCTPVYSLRFSRRNLLFAAGVLSKTV
;
A
#
# COMPACT_ATOMS: atom_id res chain seq x y z
N MET A 1 19.58 -43.24 -5.41
CA MET A 1 20.54 -42.92 -6.49
C MET A 1 21.69 -42.20 -5.81
N ASP A 2 22.90 -42.70 -5.94
CA ASP A 2 24.07 -42.06 -5.33
C ASP A 2 24.34 -40.72 -6.02
N GLU A 3 24.71 -39.68 -5.28
CA GLU A 3 24.92 -38.34 -5.86
C GLU A 3 25.91 -38.35 -7.04
N GLU A 4 26.91 -39.23 -6.98
CA GLU A 4 27.90 -39.40 -8.03
C GLU A 4 27.29 -39.94 -9.33
N SER A 5 26.30 -40.84 -9.23
CA SER A 5 25.57 -41.35 -10.38
C SER A 5 24.74 -40.23 -11.03
N VAL A 6 24.07 -39.40 -10.23
CA VAL A 6 23.29 -38.25 -10.70
C VAL A 6 24.20 -37.26 -11.42
N ARG A 7 25.34 -36.91 -10.82
CA ARG A 7 26.33 -36.01 -11.44
C ARG A 7 26.82 -36.53 -12.79
N LYS A 8 27.11 -37.83 -12.91
CA LYS A 8 27.49 -38.48 -14.18
C LYS A 8 26.37 -38.40 -15.22
N PHE A 9 25.12 -38.62 -14.82
CA PHE A 9 23.97 -38.47 -15.72
C PHE A 9 23.77 -37.03 -16.19
N VAL A 10 23.91 -36.04 -15.30
CA VAL A 10 23.80 -34.62 -15.67
C VAL A 10 24.89 -34.24 -16.67
N ALA A 11 26.15 -34.63 -16.43
CA ALA A 11 27.24 -34.38 -17.38
C ALA A 11 26.97 -35.02 -18.75
N ALA A 12 26.51 -36.28 -18.78
CA ALA A 12 26.14 -36.97 -20.01
C ALA A 12 24.97 -36.28 -20.74
N TYR A 13 23.99 -35.78 -20.00
CA TYR A 13 22.85 -35.04 -20.54
C TYR A 13 23.27 -33.72 -21.19
N LEU A 14 24.08 -32.92 -20.48
CA LEU A 14 24.60 -31.64 -20.99
C LEU A 14 25.39 -31.84 -22.29
N LYS A 15 26.25 -32.87 -22.32
CA LYS A 15 27.01 -33.26 -23.51
C LYS A 15 26.10 -33.68 -24.67
N LYS A 16 25.06 -34.49 -24.39
CA LYS A 16 24.09 -34.94 -25.41
C LYS A 16 23.28 -33.78 -26.00
N LYS A 17 22.94 -32.78 -25.19
CA LYS A 17 22.17 -31.60 -25.61
C LYS A 17 23.03 -30.49 -26.20
N GLY A 18 24.36 -30.59 -26.13
CA GLY A 18 25.29 -29.64 -26.74
C GLY A 18 25.52 -28.35 -25.95
N PHE A 19 25.20 -28.33 -24.65
CA PHE A 19 25.36 -27.15 -23.79
C PHE A 19 26.82 -26.97 -23.31
N LYS A 20 27.72 -26.56 -24.22
CA LYS A 20 29.17 -26.48 -23.96
C LYS A 20 29.56 -25.55 -22.80
N GLN A 21 28.93 -24.38 -22.68
CA GLN A 21 29.24 -23.42 -21.60
C GLN A 21 28.80 -23.96 -20.23
N THR A 22 27.59 -24.53 -20.15
CA THR A 22 27.05 -25.12 -18.93
C THR A 22 27.82 -26.39 -18.53
N GLU A 23 28.25 -27.20 -19.51
CA GLU A 23 29.11 -28.36 -19.27
C GLU A 23 30.45 -27.95 -18.63
N ASN A 24 31.12 -26.92 -19.17
CA ASN A 24 32.37 -26.41 -18.61
C ASN A 24 32.16 -25.86 -17.18
N ALA A 25 31.12 -25.06 -16.96
CA ALA A 25 30.80 -24.54 -15.63
C ALA A 25 30.50 -25.66 -14.62
N PHE A 26 29.77 -26.70 -15.04
CA PHE A 26 29.47 -27.86 -14.21
C PHE A 26 30.72 -28.68 -13.89
N GLN A 27 31.63 -28.85 -14.86
CA GLN A 27 32.94 -29.48 -14.64
C GLN A 27 33.83 -28.66 -13.71
N GLU A 28 33.81 -27.33 -13.80
CA GLU A 28 34.50 -26.45 -12.85
C GLU A 28 33.94 -26.57 -11.43
N GLU A 29 32.62 -26.68 -11.27
CA GLU A 29 32.00 -26.93 -9.96
C GLU A 29 32.35 -28.32 -9.39
N LEU A 30 32.39 -29.34 -10.25
CA LEU A 30 32.85 -30.69 -9.86
C LEU A 30 34.30 -30.65 -9.38
N ASN A 31 35.16 -29.94 -10.13
CA ASN A 31 36.58 -29.81 -9.81
C ASN A 31 36.85 -28.98 -8.54
N LYS A 32 36.05 -27.93 -8.29
CA LYS A 32 36.08 -27.11 -7.06
C LYS A 32 35.64 -27.90 -5.82
N ASN A 33 34.72 -28.86 -5.97
CA ASN A 33 34.33 -29.73 -4.86
C ASN A 33 35.36 -30.84 -4.56
N THR A 34 36.21 -31.22 -5.53
CA THR A 34 37.31 -32.18 -5.30
C THR A 34 38.60 -31.53 -4.78
N ASN A 35 38.85 -30.26 -5.08
CA ASN A 35 40.05 -29.53 -4.66
C ASN A 35 39.66 -28.25 -3.90
N ASN A 36 39.91 -28.26 -2.58
CA ASN A 36 39.79 -27.18 -1.60
C ASN A 36 38.48 -27.05 -0.79
N SER A 37 38.55 -27.62 0.41
CA SER A 37 38.59 -26.77 1.61
C SER A 37 39.53 -25.57 1.38
N SER A 38 39.00 -24.35 1.52
CA SER A 38 39.71 -23.05 1.57
C SER A 38 39.99 -22.34 0.22
N SER A 39 39.14 -21.36 -0.13
CA SER A 39 39.47 -19.92 -0.21
C SER A 39 38.32 -19.14 -0.89
N PRO A 40 38.16 -17.83 -0.59
CA PRO A 40 36.95 -17.07 -0.89
C PRO A 40 36.95 -16.47 -2.30
N ILE A 41 35.77 -16.40 -2.91
CA ILE A 41 35.53 -15.74 -4.18
C ILE A 41 35.74 -14.23 -4.01
N SER A 42 36.71 -13.69 -4.73
CA SER A 42 36.93 -12.26 -4.92
C SER A 42 35.80 -11.67 -5.79
N PHE A 43 35.11 -10.67 -5.25
CA PHE A 43 34.21 -9.81 -5.98
C PHE A 43 35.03 -8.83 -6.82
N ASN A 44 35.07 -9.02 -8.13
CA ASN A 44 35.39 -7.95 -9.08
C ASN A 44 34.08 -7.44 -9.67
N SER A 45 33.59 -6.33 -9.10
CA SER A 45 32.53 -5.51 -9.66
C SER A 45 33.10 -4.74 -10.87
N GLN A 46 33.00 -5.33 -12.06
CA GLN A 46 32.98 -4.52 -13.28
C GLN A 46 31.64 -3.80 -13.30
N PHE A 47 31.68 -2.49 -13.13
CA PHE A 47 30.54 -1.60 -13.26
C PHE A 47 29.90 -1.80 -14.64
N ASP A 48 28.66 -2.26 -14.64
CA ASP A 48 27.86 -2.48 -15.83
C ASP A 48 27.60 -1.14 -16.53
N PRO A 49 27.83 -1.02 -17.85
CA PRO A 49 27.48 0.17 -18.66
C PRO A 49 25.99 0.54 -18.58
N ASP A 50 25.16 -0.41 -18.16
CA ASP A 50 23.71 -0.24 -17.98
C ASP A 50 23.35 0.55 -16.72
N VAL A 51 24.22 0.62 -15.70
CA VAL A 51 23.97 1.50 -14.54
C VAL A 51 24.09 2.97 -14.95
N ALA A 52 24.99 3.31 -15.88
CA ALA A 52 25.09 4.67 -16.41
C ALA A 52 23.87 5.03 -17.28
N LYS A 53 23.32 4.08 -18.04
CA LYS A 53 22.03 4.25 -18.73
C LYS A 53 20.86 4.33 -17.78
N HIS A 54 20.87 3.57 -16.69
CA HIS A 54 19.84 3.66 -15.66
C HIS A 54 19.91 4.97 -14.89
N ILE A 55 21.09 5.46 -14.53
CA ILE A 55 21.30 6.78 -13.90
C ILE A 55 20.90 7.91 -14.85
N LEU A 56 21.23 7.82 -16.14
CA LEU A 56 20.78 8.78 -17.15
C LEU A 56 19.26 8.71 -17.39
N SER A 57 18.67 7.52 -17.40
CA SER A 57 17.21 7.36 -17.47
C SER A 57 16.52 7.89 -16.21
N PHE A 58 17.12 7.73 -15.03
CA PHE A 58 16.63 8.33 -13.80
C PHE A 58 16.67 9.86 -13.90
N SER A 59 17.74 10.44 -14.46
CA SER A 59 17.86 11.89 -14.70
C SER A 59 16.87 12.43 -15.75
N GLU A 60 16.53 11.66 -16.78
CA GLU A 60 15.55 12.06 -17.81
C GLU A 60 14.10 11.94 -17.33
N PHE A 61 13.82 11.05 -16.37
CA PHE A 61 12.54 10.99 -15.64
C PHE A 61 12.44 12.01 -14.49
N GLU A 62 13.49 12.80 -14.22
CA GLU A 62 13.49 13.71 -13.08
C GLU A 62 12.69 15.00 -13.24
N ASP A 63 12.31 15.39 -14.47
CA ASP A 63 11.69 16.68 -14.77
C ASP A 63 10.17 16.61 -14.99
N GLY A 64 9.50 15.65 -14.34
CA GLY A 64 8.05 15.48 -14.44
C GLY A 64 7.24 16.54 -13.69
N PRO A 65 6.14 17.08 -14.26
CA PRO A 65 5.27 18.10 -13.65
C PRO A 65 4.62 17.64 -12.33
N ALA A 66 4.37 16.34 -12.19
CA ALA A 66 3.81 15.74 -10.96
C ALA A 66 4.71 15.93 -9.73
N LYS A 67 6.03 16.11 -9.89
CA LYS A 67 6.95 16.33 -8.76
C LYS A 67 6.72 17.67 -8.06
N TYR A 68 6.29 18.71 -8.79
CA TYR A 68 5.97 20.01 -8.18
C TYR A 68 4.76 19.88 -7.26
N GLN A 69 3.73 19.15 -7.73
CA GLN A 69 2.52 18.90 -6.96
C GLN A 69 2.80 18.02 -5.73
N ASP A 70 3.48 16.89 -5.91
CA ASP A 70 3.79 15.97 -4.81
C ASP A 70 4.79 16.59 -3.81
N GLY A 71 5.82 17.27 -4.30
CA GLY A 71 6.82 17.95 -3.47
C GLY A 71 6.21 19.05 -2.60
N TYR A 72 5.38 19.92 -3.20
CA TYR A 72 4.67 20.95 -2.45
C TYR A 72 3.64 20.36 -1.49
N ALA A 73 2.88 19.33 -1.90
CA ALA A 73 1.92 18.65 -1.03
C ALA A 73 2.58 18.02 0.21
N LYS A 74 3.75 17.39 0.03
CA LYS A 74 4.56 16.84 1.13
C LYS A 74 5.05 17.93 2.07
N LEU A 75 5.59 19.03 1.55
CA LEU A 75 6.03 20.17 2.35
C LEU A 75 4.86 20.77 3.13
N ARG A 76 3.73 21.02 2.45
CA ARG A 76 2.49 21.52 3.03
C ARG A 76 2.01 20.61 4.17
N SER A 77 1.81 19.33 3.92
CA SER A 77 1.37 18.37 4.94
C SER A 77 2.30 18.35 6.15
N TRP A 78 3.61 18.36 5.91
CA TRP A 78 4.59 18.40 6.99
C TRP A 78 4.49 19.68 7.83
N THR A 79 4.41 20.85 7.19
CA THR A 79 4.26 22.12 7.89
C THR A 79 2.97 22.20 8.72
N TYR A 80 1.82 21.73 8.21
CA TYR A 80 0.59 21.71 8.99
C TYR A 80 0.59 20.68 10.13
N SER A 81 1.31 19.57 9.98
CA SER A 81 1.51 18.56 11.04
C SER A 81 2.55 18.94 12.10
N SER A 82 3.24 20.07 11.90
CA SER A 82 4.30 20.53 12.79
C SER A 82 3.76 21.16 14.08
N LEU A 83 4.60 21.22 15.12
CA LEU A 83 4.21 21.78 16.41
C LEU A 83 3.93 23.28 16.28
N ASP A 84 2.89 23.76 16.97
CA ASP A 84 2.43 25.15 16.94
C ASP A 84 3.55 26.18 17.20
N LEU A 85 4.55 25.80 18.01
CA LEU A 85 5.68 26.64 18.39
C LEU A 85 6.43 27.21 17.18
N TYR A 86 6.72 26.41 16.15
CA TYR A 86 7.46 26.83 14.96
C TYR A 86 6.63 26.75 13.68
N ARG A 87 5.39 26.24 13.76
CA ARG A 87 4.47 26.12 12.62
C ARG A 87 4.29 27.45 11.88
N HIS A 88 4.09 28.54 12.60
CA HIS A 88 3.82 29.86 12.01
C HIS A 88 5.03 30.40 11.20
N GLU A 89 6.27 30.11 11.62
CA GLU A 89 7.48 30.47 10.86
C GLU A 89 7.57 29.65 9.56
N LEU A 90 7.27 28.35 9.63
CA LEU A 90 7.30 27.46 8.47
C LEU A 90 6.21 27.78 7.45
N LEU A 91 5.03 28.23 7.89
CA LEU A 91 3.94 28.63 6.98
C LEU A 91 4.34 29.81 6.08
N ARG A 92 5.27 30.69 6.51
CA ARG A 92 5.79 31.80 5.69
C ARG A 92 6.57 31.32 4.46
N VAL A 93 7.17 30.13 4.55
CA VAL A 93 7.94 29.53 3.45
C VAL A 93 7.01 29.00 2.36
N LEU A 94 5.78 28.59 2.70
CA LEU A 94 4.86 27.95 1.75
C LEU A 94 4.47 28.86 0.59
N TYR A 95 4.14 30.13 0.84
CA TYR A 95 3.62 31.02 -0.19
C TYR A 95 4.64 31.34 -1.30
N PRO A 96 5.89 31.74 -1.01
CA PRO A 96 6.91 31.91 -2.04
C PRO A 96 7.15 30.61 -2.82
N VAL A 97 7.28 29.47 -2.13
CA VAL A 97 7.49 28.18 -2.79
C VAL A 97 6.31 27.85 -3.73
N PHE A 98 5.08 28.08 -3.30
CA PHE A 98 3.86 27.86 -4.10
C PHE A 98 3.89 28.66 -5.41
N ILE A 99 4.16 29.98 -5.35
CA ILE A 99 4.15 30.80 -6.55
C ILE A 99 5.31 30.45 -7.49
N HIS A 100 6.51 30.21 -6.96
CA HIS A 100 7.66 29.83 -7.79
C HIS A 100 7.44 28.47 -8.46
N CYS A 101 6.81 27.49 -7.78
CA CYS A 101 6.39 26.24 -8.41
C CYS A 101 5.41 26.47 -9.57
N PHE A 102 4.40 27.31 -9.36
CA PHE A 102 3.43 27.65 -10.40
C PHE A 102 4.11 28.34 -11.61
N MET A 103 4.96 29.34 -11.35
CA MET A 103 5.67 30.06 -12.40
C MET A 103 6.62 29.15 -13.18
N ASP A 104 7.28 28.21 -12.52
CA ASP A 104 8.18 27.25 -13.18
C ASP A 104 7.43 26.26 -14.07
N LEU A 105 6.31 25.72 -13.60
CA LEU A 105 5.43 24.85 -14.40
C LEU A 105 4.93 25.58 -15.65
N VAL A 106 4.50 26.84 -15.50
CA VAL A 106 4.08 27.67 -16.65
C VAL A 106 5.25 27.93 -17.58
N ALA A 107 6.44 28.26 -17.07
CA ALA A 107 7.62 28.54 -17.90
C ALA A 107 8.10 27.31 -18.67
N LYS A 108 7.99 26.11 -18.10
CA LYS A 108 8.30 24.83 -18.76
C LYS A 108 7.23 24.42 -19.80
N GLY A 109 6.11 25.11 -19.88
CA GLY A 109 5.04 24.86 -20.87
C GLY A 109 3.91 23.94 -20.38
N HIS A 110 3.95 23.50 -19.13
CA HIS A 110 2.98 22.61 -18.49
C HIS A 110 1.75 23.37 -17.96
N VAL A 111 1.03 24.08 -18.83
CA VAL A 111 -0.02 25.04 -18.41
C VAL A 111 -1.23 24.36 -17.74
N GLN A 112 -1.67 23.19 -18.21
CA GLN A 112 -2.83 22.50 -17.63
C GLN A 112 -2.53 22.01 -16.21
N GLU A 113 -1.35 21.43 -16.01
CA GLU A 113 -0.88 20.94 -14.70
C GLU A 113 -0.59 22.11 -13.75
N ALA A 114 -0.09 23.23 -14.26
CA ALA A 114 0.07 24.46 -13.49
C ALA A 114 -1.28 24.99 -12.98
N ARG A 115 -2.35 24.93 -13.78
CA ARG A 115 -3.70 25.35 -13.35
C ARG A 115 -4.31 24.39 -12.34
N THR A 116 -4.16 23.08 -12.53
CA THR A 116 -4.61 22.12 -11.52
C THR A 116 -3.86 22.31 -10.22
N PHE A 117 -2.54 22.54 -10.27
CA PHE A 117 -1.72 22.87 -9.11
C PHE A 117 -2.18 24.15 -8.42
N PHE A 118 -2.36 25.24 -9.17
CA PHE A 118 -2.78 26.54 -8.64
C PHE A 118 -4.14 26.43 -7.95
N ASN A 119 -5.14 25.81 -8.60
CA ASN A 119 -6.48 25.67 -8.05
C ASN A 119 -6.53 24.73 -6.83
N SER A 120 -5.65 23.72 -6.76
CA SER A 120 -5.63 22.77 -5.63
C SER A 120 -5.12 23.37 -4.33
N PHE A 121 -4.23 24.37 -4.40
CA PHE A 121 -3.57 24.95 -3.22
C PHE A 121 -3.81 26.46 -3.02
N ARG A 122 -4.64 27.08 -3.85
CA ARG A 122 -4.98 28.52 -3.76
C ARG A 122 -5.60 28.90 -2.42
N GLU A 123 -6.50 28.07 -1.92
CA GLU A 123 -7.30 28.34 -0.71
C GLU A 123 -6.43 28.60 0.53
N ASP A 124 -5.24 27.98 0.60
CA ASP A 124 -4.31 28.13 1.72
C ASP A 124 -3.77 29.57 1.88
N HIS A 125 -3.67 30.31 0.77
CA HIS A 125 -2.98 31.60 0.70
C HIS A 125 -3.93 32.78 0.48
N GLU A 126 -5.23 32.51 0.29
CA GLU A 126 -6.21 33.51 -0.09
C GLU A 126 -6.37 34.60 0.98
N MET A 127 -6.34 34.21 2.26
CA MET A 127 -6.47 35.12 3.40
C MET A 127 -5.39 36.22 3.44
N MET A 128 -4.14 35.89 3.04
CA MET A 128 -3.00 36.80 3.14
C MET A 128 -2.64 37.47 1.80
N HIS A 129 -2.91 36.80 0.67
CA HIS A 129 -2.34 37.17 -0.64
C HIS A 129 -3.35 37.24 -1.80
N LEU A 130 -4.64 37.47 -1.51
CA LEU A 130 -5.72 37.51 -2.52
C LEU A 130 -5.39 38.34 -3.77
N ARG A 131 -4.84 39.55 -3.59
CA ARG A 131 -4.54 40.47 -4.71
C ARG A 131 -3.48 39.93 -5.67
N ASP A 132 -2.48 39.22 -5.13
CA ASP A 132 -1.39 38.66 -5.92
C ASP A 132 -1.87 37.42 -6.69
N LEU A 133 -2.69 36.59 -6.04
CA LEU A 133 -3.32 35.42 -6.65
C LEU A 133 -4.25 35.79 -7.81
N GLN A 134 -5.06 36.84 -7.65
CA GLN A 134 -5.93 37.35 -8.73
C GLN A 134 -5.14 37.82 -9.95
N LYS A 135 -3.96 38.43 -9.75
CA LYS A 135 -3.08 38.82 -10.85
C LYS A 135 -2.49 37.61 -11.58
N LEU A 136 -2.08 36.58 -10.84
CA LEU A 136 -1.47 35.36 -11.40
C LEU A 136 -2.48 34.42 -12.06
N GLU A 137 -3.76 34.48 -11.67
CA GLU A 137 -4.85 33.72 -12.30
C GLU A 137 -5.00 34.06 -13.79
N GLY A 138 -4.65 35.28 -14.21
CA GLY A 138 -4.66 35.70 -15.61
C GLY A 138 -3.60 35.03 -16.49
N VAL A 139 -2.65 34.27 -15.93
CA VAL A 139 -1.52 33.70 -16.69
C VAL A 139 -1.96 32.48 -17.50
N LEU A 140 -2.11 32.68 -18.81
CA LEU A 140 -2.65 31.69 -19.76
C LEU A 140 -1.56 30.95 -20.56
N SER A 141 -0.38 31.54 -20.72
CA SER A 141 0.70 31.00 -21.55
C SER A 141 2.09 31.40 -21.04
N PRO A 142 3.16 30.69 -21.45
CA PRO A 142 4.53 31.07 -21.15
C PRO A 142 4.91 32.45 -21.70
N SER A 143 4.28 32.91 -22.80
CA SER A 143 4.48 34.26 -23.34
C SER A 143 3.87 35.32 -22.43
N HIS A 144 2.67 35.08 -21.90
CA HIS A 144 2.03 36.00 -20.96
C HIS A 144 2.84 36.17 -19.68
N LEU A 145 3.47 35.09 -19.18
CA LEU A 145 4.37 35.16 -18.03
C LEU A 145 5.60 36.04 -18.29
N ARG A 146 6.10 36.11 -19.54
CA ARG A 146 7.24 36.97 -19.90
C ARG A 146 6.83 38.45 -20.04
N GLU A 147 5.61 38.71 -20.45
CA GLU A 147 5.06 40.06 -20.62
C GLU A 147 4.61 40.69 -19.30
N MET A 148 4.32 39.87 -18.28
CA MET A 148 3.83 40.33 -16.98
C MET A 148 4.97 40.89 -16.11
N GLU A 149 5.01 42.21 -15.96
CA GLU A 149 5.99 42.91 -15.11
C GLU A 149 6.01 42.41 -13.66
N PHE A 150 4.82 42.09 -13.11
CA PHE A 150 4.68 41.55 -11.75
C PHE A 150 5.42 40.21 -11.57
N ALA A 151 5.29 39.28 -12.52
CA ALA A 151 5.99 38.00 -12.46
C ALA A 151 7.51 38.18 -12.62
N HIS A 152 7.94 39.19 -13.39
CA HIS A 152 9.36 39.50 -13.54
C HIS A 152 9.96 40.05 -12.22
N SER A 153 9.24 40.96 -11.56
CA SER A 153 9.62 41.46 -10.23
C SER A 153 9.75 40.32 -9.23
N LEU A 154 8.78 39.39 -9.20
CA LEU A 154 8.78 38.27 -8.26
C LEU A 154 9.95 37.28 -8.46
N ARG A 155 10.36 37.06 -9.72
CA ARG A 155 11.53 36.22 -10.03
C ARG A 155 12.87 36.87 -9.69
N GLN A 156 12.94 38.20 -9.79
CA GLN A 156 14.16 38.95 -9.51
C GLN A 156 14.35 39.25 -8.02
N SER A 157 13.25 39.44 -7.27
CA SER A 157 13.29 39.68 -5.83
C SER A 157 13.45 38.37 -5.06
N LYS A 158 14.46 38.27 -4.19
CA LYS A 158 14.49 37.23 -3.17
C LYS A 158 13.62 37.63 -2.00
N VAL A 159 12.74 36.74 -1.55
CA VAL A 159 11.89 36.97 -0.39
C VAL A 159 12.73 36.80 0.88
N ASN A 160 12.80 37.85 1.71
CA ASN A 160 13.48 37.79 2.99
C ASN A 160 12.53 37.20 4.04
N ILE A 161 12.89 36.06 4.61
CA ILE A 161 12.10 35.41 5.68
C ILE A 161 12.95 35.34 6.94
N LYS A 162 12.46 35.91 8.03
CA LYS A 162 13.05 35.75 9.37
C LYS A 162 12.59 34.40 9.94
N ILE A 163 13.54 33.58 10.38
CA ILE A 163 13.27 32.24 10.92
C ILE A 163 14.23 31.93 12.06
N CYS A 164 13.77 31.18 13.06
CA CYS A 164 14.65 30.66 14.10
C CYS A 164 15.62 29.61 13.53
N GLN A 165 16.84 29.54 14.09
CA GLN A 165 17.83 28.51 13.73
C GLN A 165 17.26 27.09 13.82
N TYR A 166 16.49 26.77 14.86
CA TYR A 166 15.90 25.44 15.04
C TYR A 166 14.90 25.08 13.93
N SER A 167 14.00 26.01 13.60
CA SER A 167 13.01 25.84 12.52
C SER A 167 13.68 25.67 11.16
N TYR A 168 14.79 26.40 10.93
CA TYR A 168 15.59 26.30 9.70
C TYR A 168 16.30 24.94 9.58
N GLU A 169 16.92 24.44 10.65
CA GLU A 169 17.55 23.11 10.67
C GLU A 169 16.54 21.99 10.43
N LEU A 170 15.35 22.08 11.04
CA LEU A 170 14.24 21.15 10.82
C LEU A 170 13.78 21.14 9.37
N LEU A 171 13.63 22.31 8.75
CA LEU A 171 13.25 22.45 7.34
C LEU A 171 14.28 21.78 6.43
N LEU A 172 15.57 22.03 6.64
CA LEU A 172 16.64 21.40 5.87
C LEU A 172 16.66 19.88 6.05
N GLN A 173 16.56 19.40 7.29
CA GLN A 173 16.54 17.96 7.58
C GLN A 173 15.35 17.28 6.90
N PHE A 174 14.18 17.92 6.90
CA PHE A 174 12.99 17.43 6.19
C PHE A 174 13.21 17.37 4.68
N LEU A 175 13.75 18.42 4.07
CA LEU A 175 14.01 18.47 2.62
C LEU A 175 15.04 17.40 2.18
N HIS A 176 16.10 17.19 2.96
CA HIS A 176 17.08 16.14 2.70
C HIS A 176 16.47 14.73 2.87
N LYS A 177 15.67 14.51 3.91
CA LYS A 177 15.04 13.21 4.16
C LYS A 177 13.97 12.87 3.13
N SER A 178 13.23 13.87 2.64
CA SER A 178 12.21 13.68 1.61
C SER A 178 12.77 13.57 0.20
N GLN A 179 14.08 13.79 0.00
CA GLN A 179 14.75 13.83 -1.30
C GLN A 179 14.08 14.81 -2.30
N SER A 180 13.44 15.87 -1.80
CA SER A 180 12.73 16.87 -2.62
C SER A 180 13.70 17.89 -3.21
N THR A 181 14.51 17.48 -4.20
CA THR A 181 15.54 18.31 -4.84
C THR A 181 14.97 19.56 -5.53
N THR A 182 13.77 19.45 -6.10
CA THR A 182 13.07 20.56 -6.77
C THR A 182 12.69 21.67 -5.78
N MET A 183 12.06 21.32 -4.65
CA MET A 183 11.67 22.27 -3.61
C MET A 183 12.91 22.91 -2.97
N LEU A 184 13.95 22.13 -2.74
CA LEU A 184 15.23 22.63 -2.22
C LEU A 184 15.87 23.64 -3.19
N GLY A 185 15.82 23.36 -4.50
CA GLY A 185 16.29 24.28 -5.53
C GLY A 185 15.55 25.62 -5.50
N ILE A 186 14.21 25.58 -5.51
CA ILE A 186 13.35 26.78 -5.45
C ILE A 186 13.62 27.61 -4.20
N ILE A 187 13.71 26.96 -3.04
CA ILE A 187 13.97 27.63 -1.76
C ILE A 187 15.33 28.33 -1.79
N ASN A 188 16.38 27.66 -2.29
CA ASN A 188 17.73 28.21 -2.35
C ASN A 188 17.86 29.37 -3.36
N GLU A 189 17.11 29.31 -4.46
CA GLU A 189 17.13 30.36 -5.47
C GLU A 189 16.36 31.61 -5.03
N HIS A 190 15.15 31.44 -4.49
CA HIS A 190 14.19 32.53 -4.33
C HIS A 190 13.98 33.03 -2.89
N ILE A 191 14.46 32.31 -1.88
CA ILE A 191 14.27 32.69 -0.47
C ILE A 191 15.62 33.03 0.16
N ASN A 192 15.65 34.12 0.90
CA ASN A 192 16.77 34.50 1.75
C ASN A 192 16.37 34.40 3.22
N PHE A 193 16.97 33.46 3.95
CA PHE A 193 16.68 33.26 5.35
C PHE A 193 17.53 34.16 6.24
N GLN A 194 16.87 35.00 7.03
CA GLN A 194 17.49 35.73 8.14
C GLN A 194 17.35 34.88 9.40
N VAL A 195 18.40 34.11 9.71
CA VAL A 195 18.38 33.17 10.83
C VAL A 195 18.70 33.89 12.14
N SER A 196 17.76 33.91 13.07
CA SER A 196 17.96 34.44 14.42
C SER A 196 18.26 33.32 15.43
N PRO A 197 19.24 33.50 16.33
CA PRO A 197 19.45 32.58 17.45
C PRO A 197 18.44 32.89 18.56
N GLY A 198 17.64 31.91 18.96
CA GLY A 198 16.63 32.11 20.02
C GLY A 198 15.45 31.15 19.95
N GLN A 199 14.42 31.39 20.75
CA GLN A 199 13.14 30.69 20.64
C GLN A 199 12.32 31.26 19.46
N PRO A 200 11.43 30.46 18.85
CA PRO A 200 10.56 30.92 17.77
C PRO A 200 9.73 32.13 18.18
N SER A 201 9.55 33.08 17.26
CA SER A 201 8.81 34.33 17.54
C SER A 201 7.38 34.06 18.05
N SER A 202 6.85 34.91 18.92
CA SER A 202 5.46 34.80 19.33
C SER A 202 4.54 35.37 18.23
N ILE A 203 3.37 34.75 18.01
CA ILE A 203 2.37 35.20 17.00
C ILE A 203 1.97 36.68 17.15
N SER A 204 2.14 37.26 18.35
CA SER A 204 1.78 38.65 18.65
C SER A 204 2.83 39.70 18.23
N ASP A 205 4.06 39.31 17.88
CA ASP A 205 5.15 40.28 17.64
C ASP A 205 5.26 40.75 16.17
N ASP A 206 4.51 40.16 15.23
CA ASP A 206 4.73 40.40 13.80
C ASP A 206 3.62 41.25 13.14
N ALA A 207 3.84 42.56 13.15
CA ALA A 207 3.09 43.54 12.36
C ALA A 207 3.49 43.58 10.86
N GLU A 208 4.52 42.81 10.45
CA GLU A 208 4.95 42.70 9.06
C GLU A 208 4.30 41.48 8.39
N SER A 209 3.07 41.65 7.89
CA SER A 209 2.57 40.76 6.84
C SER A 209 3.59 40.78 5.69
N VAL A 210 4.08 39.60 5.27
CA VAL A 210 5.03 39.43 4.16
C VAL A 210 4.46 40.11 2.91
N THR A 211 4.80 41.36 2.68
CA THR A 211 4.40 42.11 1.49
C THR A 211 5.55 41.96 0.49
N LEU A 212 5.26 41.34 -0.65
CA LEU A 212 6.23 41.03 -1.71
C LEU A 212 6.88 42.28 -2.33
N THR A 213 6.35 43.47 -2.04
CA THR A 213 6.89 44.75 -2.47
C THR A 213 7.31 45.57 -1.26
N GLY A 214 8.61 45.82 -1.11
CA GLY A 214 9.16 46.65 -0.04
C GLY A 214 8.72 48.12 -0.17
N SER A 215 7.54 48.45 0.37
CA SER A 215 7.02 49.83 0.41
C SER A 215 6.80 50.37 1.83
N SER A 216 7.24 49.67 2.88
CA SER A 216 7.00 50.08 4.27
C SER A 216 7.87 51.25 4.73
N GLN A 217 9.07 51.42 4.16
CA GLN A 217 9.99 52.50 4.60
C GLN A 217 9.68 53.89 4.01
N ASP A 218 9.19 53.98 2.78
CA ASP A 218 8.81 55.27 2.19
C ASP A 218 7.50 55.84 2.76
N SER A 219 6.61 54.96 3.22
CA SER A 219 5.34 55.34 3.88
C SER A 219 5.58 55.88 5.30
N ALA A 220 6.52 55.28 6.05
CA ALA A 220 6.87 55.70 7.40
C ALA A 220 7.59 57.06 7.43
N ASN A 221 8.43 57.35 6.43
CA ASN A 221 9.12 58.63 6.32
C ASN A 221 8.18 59.81 6.00
N GLN A 222 7.06 59.57 5.32
CA GLN A 222 6.04 60.60 5.07
C GLN A 222 5.16 60.88 6.30
N ILE A 223 4.93 59.88 7.16
CA ILE A 223 4.18 60.04 8.41
C ILE A 223 5.00 60.82 9.44
N ASN A 224 6.33 60.62 9.47
CA ASN A 224 7.24 61.33 10.37
C ASN A 224 7.47 62.82 10.03
N GLN A 225 6.90 63.35 8.94
CA GLN A 225 7.03 64.77 8.57
C GLN A 225 5.82 65.64 8.95
N LYS A 226 4.82 65.10 9.64
CA LYS A 226 3.70 65.92 10.15
C LYS A 226 3.91 66.25 11.62
N GLU A 227 4.10 67.53 11.92
CA GLU A 227 4.19 68.04 13.29
C GLU A 227 2.87 67.82 14.04
N ILE A 228 2.96 67.19 15.21
CA ILE A 228 1.84 66.84 16.07
C ILE A 228 1.59 68.00 17.05
N HIS A 229 0.43 68.64 16.95
CA HIS A 229 -0.08 69.54 17.99
C HIS A 229 -0.86 68.72 19.02
N TRP A 230 -0.48 68.80 20.29
CA TRP A 230 -1.17 68.11 21.39
C TRP A 230 -2.39 68.89 21.85
N GLY A 231 -3.56 68.25 21.89
CA GLY A 231 -4.72 68.78 22.60
C GLY A 231 -6.06 68.18 22.20
N LEU A 232 -6.69 67.51 23.17
CA LEU A 232 -8.07 67.01 23.25
C LEU A 232 -8.50 65.82 22.37
N LEU A 233 -8.79 64.74 23.09
CA LEU A 233 -9.67 63.63 22.74
C LEU A 233 -11.05 64.19 22.36
N GLU A 234 -11.57 63.84 21.18
CA GLU A 234 -12.92 64.22 20.75
C GLU A 234 -13.83 62.98 20.71
N ASP A 235 -15.05 63.20 21.21
CA ASP A 235 -15.93 62.21 21.79
C ASP A 235 -16.65 61.27 20.81
N SER A 236 -16.95 60.10 21.34
CA SER A 236 -17.72 59.02 20.75
C SER A 236 -19.17 59.40 20.47
N PHE A 237 -19.57 59.26 19.20
CA PHE A 237 -20.77 58.58 18.66
C PHE A 237 -22.20 58.88 19.20
N GLU A 238 -22.38 59.63 20.28
CA GLU A 238 -23.67 59.78 20.96
C GLU A 238 -24.43 61.06 20.56
N GLU A 239 -23.76 62.05 19.97
CA GLU A 239 -24.38 63.32 19.54
C GLU A 239 -24.96 63.28 18.11
N ARG A 240 -24.80 62.15 17.39
CA ARG A 240 -25.25 62.00 15.99
C ARG A 240 -26.65 61.41 15.84
N LEU A 241 -27.25 60.92 16.93
CA LEU A 241 -28.58 60.32 16.90
C LEU A 241 -29.72 61.33 17.20
N GLU A 242 -29.43 62.43 17.90
CA GLU A 242 -30.46 63.40 18.31
C GLU A 242 -30.86 64.42 17.23
N LYS A 243 -30.17 64.46 16.07
CA LYS A 243 -30.43 65.45 15.02
C LYS A 243 -31.21 64.97 13.78
N ALA A 244 -31.74 63.75 13.79
CA ALA A 244 -32.42 63.17 12.62
C ALA A 244 -33.89 62.71 12.83
N GLY A 245 -34.52 62.98 13.98
CA GLY A 245 -35.81 62.35 14.31
C GLY A 245 -36.92 63.26 14.83
N GLY A 246 -36.91 64.56 14.56
CA GLY A 246 -37.83 65.53 15.14
C GLY A 246 -38.68 66.34 14.16
N LEU A 247 -39.54 65.69 13.38
CA LEU A 247 -40.75 66.30 12.77
C LEU A 247 -41.90 65.26 12.74
N LEU A 248 -42.63 65.22 13.85
CA LEU A 248 -44.11 65.19 14.03
C LEU A 248 -44.96 64.99 12.74
N LEU A 249 -46.10 64.28 12.72
CA LEU A 249 -46.90 63.48 13.66
C LEU A 249 -48.16 62.99 12.87
N GLU A 250 -48.93 62.11 13.50
CA GLU A 250 -50.33 61.70 13.21
C GLU A 250 -50.55 60.61 12.15
N SER A 251 -51.36 59.56 12.37
CA SER A 251 -52.17 59.14 13.52
C SER A 251 -52.69 57.70 13.32
N GLU A 252 -53.00 57.05 14.46
CA GLU A 252 -54.04 56.02 14.69
C GLU A 252 -53.91 54.62 14.02
N LYS A 253 -53.64 53.54 14.78
CA LYS A 253 -54.50 52.72 15.67
C LYS A 253 -55.23 51.55 14.97
N ALA A 254 -55.08 50.40 15.61
CA ALA A 254 -56.05 49.31 15.82
C ALA A 254 -55.84 47.96 15.11
N GLU A 255 -56.25 46.96 15.88
CA GLU A 255 -56.13 45.50 15.81
C GLU A 255 -56.87 44.84 14.64
N GLY A 256 -56.70 43.52 14.50
CA GLY A 256 -57.82 42.68 14.04
C GLY A 256 -57.47 41.50 13.15
N GLU A 257 -57.90 40.33 13.59
CA GLU A 257 -57.81 39.02 12.93
C GLU A 257 -58.70 38.87 11.67
N THR A 258 -58.46 37.76 10.95
CA THR A 258 -59.42 36.91 10.21
C THR A 258 -60.08 37.38 8.89
N LYS A 259 -59.78 36.58 7.85
CA LYS A 259 -60.69 35.90 6.90
C LYS A 259 -61.56 36.67 5.87
N GLU A 260 -61.44 36.13 4.65
CA GLU A 260 -62.49 35.81 3.64
C GLU A 260 -62.93 36.84 2.57
N GLY A 261 -63.19 36.27 1.37
CA GLY A 261 -63.79 36.86 0.16
C GLY A 261 -62.73 37.17 -0.91
N ASP A 262 -62.33 36.30 -1.83
CA ASP A 262 -63.08 35.54 -2.85
C ASP A 262 -64.13 36.37 -3.62
N TRP A 263 -63.78 36.77 -4.85
CA TRP A 263 -64.69 36.85 -5.99
C TRP A 263 -63.99 36.23 -7.20
N ASP A 264 -64.24 34.94 -7.28
CA ASP A 264 -64.32 34.04 -8.42
C ASP A 264 -64.88 34.66 -9.72
N GLU A 265 -64.46 34.05 -10.83
CA GLU A 265 -65.22 33.73 -12.06
C GLU A 265 -64.32 33.86 -13.32
N ASN A 266 -64.16 32.86 -14.18
CA ASN A 266 -64.72 31.53 -14.16
C ASN A 266 -63.97 30.62 -15.16
N LYS A 267 -63.85 29.36 -14.72
CA LYS A 267 -63.89 28.07 -15.47
C LYS A 267 -62.87 27.79 -16.58
N LYS A 268 -61.94 26.84 -16.36
CA LYS A 268 -62.10 25.35 -16.34
C LYS A 268 -62.31 24.79 -17.76
N LYS A 269 -61.80 23.62 -18.15
CA LYS A 269 -60.88 22.59 -17.62
C LYS A 269 -60.80 21.54 -18.73
N SER A 270 -59.70 20.80 -18.79
CA SER A 270 -59.60 19.32 -18.81
C SER A 270 -58.30 18.93 -19.49
N ILE A 271 -57.26 18.52 -18.75
CA ILE A 271 -57.01 17.22 -18.09
C ILE A 271 -56.30 16.23 -19.03
N GLU A 272 -55.08 15.88 -18.58
CA GLU A 272 -54.28 14.67 -18.81
C GLU A 272 -53.90 14.30 -20.27
N GLY A 273 -52.69 13.89 -20.60
CA GLY A 273 -51.57 13.41 -19.80
C GLY A 273 -50.94 12.22 -20.54
N ALA A 274 -49.60 12.19 -20.58
CA ALA A 274 -48.73 11.06 -20.94
C ALA A 274 -48.42 10.74 -22.43
N LYS A 275 -47.15 11.06 -22.76
CA LYS A 275 -46.07 10.18 -23.29
C LYS A 275 -46.22 9.39 -24.61
N GLN A 276 -45.06 9.39 -25.28
CA GLN A 276 -44.46 8.38 -26.18
C GLN A 276 -44.82 8.40 -27.66
N GLY A 277 -43.78 8.15 -28.46
CA GLY A 277 -43.90 7.17 -29.55
C GLY A 277 -43.37 7.63 -30.90
N SER A 278 -42.04 7.61 -31.06
CA SER A 278 -41.46 7.50 -32.40
C SER A 278 -41.82 6.12 -32.97
N SER A 279 -42.50 6.13 -34.11
CA SER A 279 -43.05 4.95 -34.75
C SER A 279 -42.12 4.42 -35.84
N ILE A 280 -42.04 3.09 -35.84
CA ILE A 280 -41.37 2.15 -36.72
C ILE A 280 -41.84 2.26 -38.19
N LYS A 281 -40.94 1.99 -39.15
CA LYS A 281 -41.28 1.16 -40.33
C LYS A 281 -40.17 0.13 -40.63
N LYS A 282 -40.55 -1.15 -40.49
CA LYS A 282 -39.92 -2.37 -40.99
C LYS A 282 -40.39 -2.65 -42.43
N LEU A 283 -39.56 -3.35 -43.22
CA LEU A 283 -39.86 -4.53 -44.08
C LEU A 283 -38.59 -4.80 -44.95
N LYS A 284 -38.14 -6.00 -45.35
CA LYS A 284 -38.50 -7.43 -45.26
C LYS A 284 -37.24 -8.17 -45.85
N LYS A 285 -36.62 -9.18 -45.22
CA LYS A 285 -36.83 -10.66 -45.38
C LYS A 285 -36.78 -11.13 -46.85
N ASP A 286 -36.02 -12.13 -47.32
CA ASP A 286 -35.65 -13.50 -46.89
C ASP A 286 -34.50 -13.99 -47.82
N LYS A 287 -33.85 -15.17 -47.77
CA LYS A 287 -33.39 -16.18 -46.77
C LYS A 287 -32.96 -17.42 -47.61
N ALA A 288 -31.92 -18.13 -47.13
CA ALA A 288 -31.68 -19.59 -47.24
C ALA A 288 -30.95 -20.24 -48.45
N ALA A 289 -29.74 -20.74 -48.14
CA ALA A 289 -29.31 -22.15 -48.10
C ALA A 289 -29.04 -22.98 -49.39
N GLY A 290 -27.82 -23.57 -49.44
CA GLY A 290 -27.68 -25.04 -49.54
C GLY A 290 -26.80 -25.65 -50.66
N ALA A 291 -25.77 -26.39 -50.23
CA ALA A 291 -25.25 -27.68 -50.76
C ALA A 291 -24.00 -27.76 -51.71
N THR A 292 -22.92 -28.30 -51.11
CA THR A 292 -21.99 -29.39 -51.54
C THR A 292 -21.25 -29.40 -52.91
N GLY A 293 -19.91 -29.59 -52.86
CA GLY A 293 -19.15 -30.24 -53.96
C GLY A 293 -17.62 -29.98 -54.06
N LYS A 294 -16.81 -30.88 -53.45
CA LYS A 294 -15.45 -31.39 -53.80
C LYS A 294 -14.29 -30.48 -54.31
N ASN A 295 -13.17 -30.60 -53.59
CA ASN A 295 -11.74 -30.63 -53.96
C ASN A 295 -11.19 -29.69 -55.05
N VAL A 296 -10.24 -28.81 -54.68
CA VAL A 296 -8.86 -28.68 -55.23
C VAL A 296 -8.01 -27.86 -54.25
N ARG A 297 -6.81 -28.35 -53.90
CA ARG A 297 -5.76 -27.62 -53.13
C ARG A 297 -5.25 -26.42 -53.93
N PRO A 298 -4.88 -25.32 -53.26
CA PRO A 298 -3.54 -24.80 -53.52
C PRO A 298 -2.76 -24.45 -52.25
N GLU A 299 -1.48 -24.78 -52.37
CA GLU A 299 -0.24 -24.32 -51.73
C GLU A 299 -0.28 -23.39 -50.51
N ALA A 300 0.58 -23.75 -49.56
CA ALA A 300 0.79 -23.11 -48.28
C ALA A 300 1.30 -21.66 -48.40
N THR A 301 0.46 -20.71 -48.01
CA THR A 301 0.89 -19.39 -47.55
C THR A 301 1.39 -19.48 -46.10
N PRO A 302 2.56 -18.93 -45.74
CA PRO A 302 3.01 -18.91 -44.36
C PRO A 302 2.01 -18.09 -43.54
N VAL A 303 1.43 -18.73 -42.53
CA VAL A 303 0.57 -18.08 -41.53
C VAL A 303 1.37 -16.92 -40.94
N ALA A 304 0.86 -15.70 -41.13
CA ALA A 304 1.37 -14.53 -40.44
C ALA A 304 1.30 -14.82 -38.94
N THR A 305 2.47 -14.99 -38.32
CA THR A 305 2.61 -15.10 -36.88
C THR A 305 1.93 -13.89 -36.26
N ALA A 306 0.85 -14.12 -35.53
CA ALA A 306 0.20 -13.09 -34.73
C ALA A 306 1.26 -12.38 -33.88
N PRO A 307 1.21 -11.05 -33.75
CA PRO A 307 2.16 -10.32 -32.92
C PRO A 307 2.06 -10.88 -31.51
N ARG A 308 3.14 -11.49 -31.03
CA ARG A 308 3.27 -11.87 -29.62
C ARG A 308 3.24 -10.56 -28.83
N VAL A 309 2.07 -10.22 -28.28
CA VAL A 309 1.94 -9.19 -27.26
C VAL A 309 2.88 -9.62 -26.14
N LYS A 310 3.97 -8.89 -25.94
CA LYS A 310 4.82 -9.07 -24.77
C LYS A 310 3.91 -8.89 -23.56
N ALA A 311 3.80 -9.93 -22.73
CA ALA A 311 2.98 -9.87 -21.53
C ALA A 311 3.75 -9.10 -20.45
N GLU A 312 3.76 -7.78 -20.54
CA GLU A 312 4.16 -6.94 -19.43
C GLU A 312 2.97 -6.86 -18.47
N LEU A 313 3.06 -7.61 -17.37
CA LEU A 313 2.15 -7.46 -16.25
C LEU A 313 2.48 -6.11 -15.61
N THR A 314 1.66 -5.10 -15.88
CA THR A 314 1.84 -3.78 -15.27
C THR A 314 1.56 -3.87 -13.78
N LEU A 315 2.48 -3.33 -12.97
CA LEU A 315 2.25 -3.11 -11.55
C LEU A 315 1.45 -1.81 -11.39
N PRO A 316 0.34 -1.81 -10.65
CA PRO A 316 -0.39 -0.57 -10.40
C PRO A 316 0.36 0.34 -9.44
N VAL A 317 0.10 1.64 -9.58
CA VAL A 317 0.63 2.68 -8.70
C VAL A 317 -0.11 2.62 -7.36
N ILE A 318 0.63 2.56 -6.26
CA ILE A 318 0.08 2.59 -4.91
C ILE A 318 -0.37 4.04 -4.62
N PRO A 319 -1.55 4.26 -4.01
CA PRO A 319 -1.97 5.61 -3.64
C PRO A 319 -0.96 6.29 -2.70
N THR A 320 -0.68 7.57 -2.92
CA THR A 320 0.35 8.33 -2.18
C THR A 320 0.07 8.41 -0.66
N GLU A 321 -1.20 8.51 -0.26
CA GLU A 321 -1.61 8.51 1.16
C GLU A 321 -1.22 7.20 1.87
N VAL A 322 -1.40 6.08 1.16
CA VAL A 322 -1.06 4.76 1.65
C VAL A 322 0.46 4.63 1.78
N GLU A 323 1.22 5.10 0.79
CA GLU A 323 2.68 5.11 0.86
C GLU A 323 3.19 5.92 2.05
N GLN A 324 2.58 7.09 2.33
CA GLN A 324 2.93 7.89 3.51
C GLN A 324 2.65 7.14 4.81
N SER A 325 1.50 6.48 4.94
CA SER A 325 1.18 5.67 6.12
C SER A 325 2.17 4.51 6.33
N ILE A 326 2.59 3.86 5.23
CA ILE A 326 3.60 2.81 5.25
C ILE A 326 4.92 3.38 5.75
N LEU A 327 5.36 4.50 5.17
CA LEU A 327 6.63 5.15 5.53
C LEU A 327 6.65 5.62 6.99
N GLU A 328 5.53 6.10 7.51
CA GLU A 328 5.42 6.49 8.91
C GLU A 328 5.53 5.28 9.85
N ASP A 329 4.82 4.18 9.55
CA ASP A 329 4.97 2.93 10.30
C ASP A 329 6.39 2.37 10.24
N LEU A 330 7.03 2.45 9.06
CA LEU A 330 8.42 2.04 8.86
C LEU A 330 9.39 2.93 9.64
N ARG A 331 9.13 4.24 9.75
CA ARG A 331 9.92 5.17 10.55
C ARG A 331 9.88 4.81 12.04
N ASN A 332 8.74 4.31 12.51
CA ASN A 332 8.52 3.89 13.89
C ASN A 332 8.89 2.41 14.13
N ARG A 333 9.54 1.77 13.16
CA ARG A 333 9.95 0.36 13.26
C ARG A 333 11.06 0.18 14.30
N VAL A 334 10.87 -0.80 15.17
CA VAL A 334 11.91 -1.26 16.10
C VAL A 334 12.81 -2.25 15.38
N GLN A 335 14.12 -2.02 15.39
CA GLN A 335 15.10 -2.96 14.83
C GLN A 335 15.18 -4.22 15.70
N LEU A 336 14.81 -5.38 15.13
CA LEU A 336 14.88 -6.66 15.82
C LEU A 336 16.21 -7.35 15.59
N SER A 337 16.74 -7.97 16.64
CA SER A 337 17.96 -8.77 16.61
C SER A 337 17.86 -9.93 17.61
N SER A 338 18.88 -10.79 17.67
CA SER A 338 18.97 -11.80 18.72
C SER A 338 18.98 -11.22 20.14
N ALA A 339 19.42 -9.96 20.30
CA ALA A 339 19.38 -9.23 21.57
C ALA A 339 18.04 -8.52 21.82
N ALA A 340 17.38 -8.03 20.77
CA ALA A 340 16.10 -7.32 20.82
C ALA A 340 14.99 -8.17 20.20
N LEU A 341 14.37 -9.02 21.02
CA LEU A 341 13.29 -9.91 20.59
C LEU A 341 11.96 -9.16 20.42
N PRO A 342 11.11 -9.58 19.47
CA PRO A 342 9.79 -8.99 19.29
C PRO A 342 8.87 -9.26 20.48
N SER A 343 7.99 -8.32 20.76
CA SER A 343 6.80 -8.57 21.57
C SER A 343 5.78 -9.38 20.75
N VAL A 344 5.07 -10.29 21.39
CA VAL A 344 4.07 -11.16 20.74
C VAL A 344 2.70 -10.87 21.32
N SER A 345 1.76 -10.48 20.46
CA SER A 345 0.33 -10.38 20.80
C SER A 345 -0.41 -11.58 20.22
N PHE A 346 -1.15 -12.30 21.06
CA PHE A 346 -1.80 -13.55 20.69
C PHE A 346 -3.33 -13.42 20.75
N TYR A 347 -3.99 -13.66 19.63
CA TYR A 347 -5.44 -13.73 19.51
C TYR A 347 -5.92 -15.17 19.63
N THR A 348 -6.57 -15.48 20.74
CA THR A 348 -7.14 -16.82 20.99
C THR A 348 -8.62 -16.84 20.66
N PHE A 349 -8.99 -17.63 19.65
CA PHE A 349 -10.38 -17.94 19.36
C PHE A 349 -10.95 -18.94 20.37
N ILE A 350 -12.05 -18.55 21.00
CA ILE A 350 -12.81 -19.38 21.94
C ILE A 350 -14.17 -19.77 21.33
N ASN A 351 -14.73 -20.88 21.81
CA ASN A 351 -16.06 -21.38 21.40
C ASN A 351 -16.22 -21.63 19.88
N THR A 352 -15.16 -22.03 19.19
CA THR A 352 -15.21 -22.37 17.76
C THR A 352 -15.65 -23.81 17.49
N HIS A 353 -15.72 -24.67 18.51
CA HIS A 353 -16.08 -26.09 18.41
C HIS A 353 -15.28 -26.85 17.33
N ASN A 354 -13.97 -26.58 17.22
CA ASN A 354 -13.07 -27.12 16.19
C ASN A 354 -13.49 -26.81 14.75
N GLY A 355 -14.36 -25.82 14.54
CA GLY A 355 -14.83 -25.43 13.22
C GLY A 355 -13.96 -24.39 12.51
N LEU A 356 -12.91 -23.85 13.14
CA LEU A 356 -12.01 -22.86 12.52
C LEU A 356 -10.90 -23.59 11.76
N ASN A 357 -10.75 -23.32 10.47
CA ASN A 357 -9.74 -23.93 9.61
C ASN A 357 -8.53 -23.04 9.41
N CYS A 358 -8.75 -21.73 9.28
CA CYS A 358 -7.69 -20.75 9.07
C CYS A 358 -7.95 -19.46 9.84
N ALA A 359 -6.88 -18.75 10.15
CA ALA A 359 -6.92 -17.40 10.69
C ALA A 359 -6.04 -16.49 9.82
N SER A 360 -6.41 -15.22 9.74
CA SER A 360 -5.63 -14.19 9.06
C SER A 360 -5.67 -12.91 9.85
N ILE A 361 -4.61 -12.13 9.77
CA ILE A 361 -4.44 -10.89 10.53
C ILE A 361 -4.05 -9.79 9.54
N SER A 362 -4.64 -8.60 9.67
CA SER A 362 -4.24 -7.41 8.91
C SER A 362 -2.84 -6.93 9.32
N HIS A 363 -2.21 -6.08 8.51
CA HIS A 363 -0.83 -5.62 8.74
C HIS A 363 -0.65 -4.79 10.03
N ASP A 364 -1.70 -4.06 10.40
CA ASP A 364 -1.80 -3.23 11.59
C ASP A 364 -2.35 -4.00 12.81
N GLY A 365 -2.91 -5.21 12.60
CA GLY A 365 -3.56 -6.00 13.64
C GLY A 365 -4.93 -5.48 14.08
N SER A 366 -5.52 -4.52 13.35
CA SER A 366 -6.85 -3.98 13.64
C SER A 366 -7.97 -4.95 13.30
N LEU A 367 -7.78 -5.73 12.23
CA LEU A 367 -8.73 -6.72 11.74
C LEU A 367 -8.14 -8.12 11.86
N VAL A 368 -8.96 -9.03 12.40
CA VAL A 368 -8.65 -10.46 12.44
C VAL A 368 -9.75 -11.19 11.69
N ALA A 369 -9.40 -12.10 10.78
CA ALA A 369 -10.35 -12.92 10.03
C ALA A 369 -10.19 -14.40 10.39
N GLY A 370 -11.30 -15.13 10.37
CA GLY A 370 -11.36 -16.56 10.65
C GLY A 370 -12.27 -17.26 9.64
N GLY A 371 -11.72 -18.26 8.95
CA GLY A 371 -12.44 -19.10 8.00
C GLY A 371 -12.95 -20.37 8.69
N PHE A 372 -14.23 -20.66 8.54
CA PHE A 372 -14.90 -21.77 9.21
C PHE A 372 -15.33 -22.89 8.27
N SER A 373 -15.51 -24.08 8.84
CA SER A 373 -16.04 -25.26 8.17
C SER A 373 -17.52 -25.14 7.80
N ASP A 374 -18.27 -24.22 8.41
CA ASP A 374 -19.68 -23.93 8.08
C ASP A 374 -19.82 -22.99 6.85
N SER A 375 -18.76 -22.82 6.07
CA SER A 375 -18.69 -21.91 4.90
C SER A 375 -18.79 -20.42 5.26
N SER A 376 -18.66 -20.06 6.54
CA SER A 376 -18.62 -18.67 6.97
C SER A 376 -17.19 -18.13 7.06
N LEU A 377 -17.05 -16.86 6.71
CA LEU A 377 -15.86 -16.05 7.00
C LEU A 377 -16.28 -14.98 8.02
N LYS A 378 -15.68 -14.99 9.20
CA LYS A 378 -15.98 -14.01 10.26
C LYS A 378 -14.79 -13.08 10.42
N VAL A 379 -15.06 -11.78 10.53
CA VAL A 379 -14.03 -10.75 10.71
C VAL A 379 -14.33 -9.94 11.96
N TRP A 380 -13.34 -9.83 12.82
CA TRP A 380 -13.38 -9.10 14.07
C TRP A 380 -12.62 -7.78 13.89
N ASP A 381 -13.29 -6.68 14.21
CA ASP A 381 -12.69 -5.36 14.30
C ASP A 381 -12.32 -5.11 15.77
N MET A 382 -11.02 -5.11 16.05
CA MET A 382 -10.49 -5.00 17.41
C MET A 382 -10.77 -3.63 18.04
N ALA A 383 -10.91 -2.57 17.23
CA ALA A 383 -11.26 -1.25 17.74
C ALA A 383 -12.72 -1.21 18.23
N ARG A 384 -13.64 -1.83 17.47
CA ARG A 384 -15.07 -1.90 17.83
C ARG A 384 -15.33 -2.78 19.06
N ILE A 385 -14.57 -3.87 19.21
CA ILE A 385 -14.70 -4.75 20.38
C ILE A 385 -14.38 -3.98 21.68
N GLY A 386 -13.39 -3.09 21.66
CA GLY A 386 -13.05 -2.26 22.82
C GLY A 386 -14.10 -1.20 23.16
N GLN A 387 -14.85 -0.69 22.18
CA GLN A 387 -15.85 0.38 22.37
C GLN A 387 -17.21 -0.11 22.89
N GLN A 388 -17.52 -1.40 22.76
CA GLN A 388 -18.79 -1.98 23.24
C GLN A 388 -19.02 -1.86 24.76
N GLY A 389 -18.02 -1.39 25.53
CA GLY A 389 -18.16 -1.08 26.95
C GLY A 389 -18.72 0.31 27.28
N VAL A 390 -18.92 1.22 26.30
CA VAL A 390 -19.26 2.64 26.57
C VAL A 390 -20.63 3.07 26.01
N ASP A 391 -21.21 2.33 25.05
CA ASP A 391 -22.48 2.71 24.39
C ASP A 391 -23.75 2.30 25.15
N SER A 392 -23.77 2.48 26.48
CA SER A 392 -25.02 2.44 27.27
C SER A 392 -25.56 3.83 27.64
N LEU A 393 -25.01 4.91 27.07
CA LEU A 393 -25.47 6.27 27.34
C LEU A 393 -25.33 7.17 26.10
N GLN A 394 -26.14 6.95 25.07
CA GLN A 394 -26.71 8.01 24.23
C GLN A 394 -27.57 7.35 23.13
N GLY A 395 -28.88 7.46 23.28
CA GLY A 395 -29.75 7.37 22.13
C GLY A 395 -29.61 8.68 21.36
N GLU A 396 -29.35 8.60 20.05
CA GLU A 396 -30.08 9.37 19.06
C GLU A 396 -29.75 8.98 17.61
N ASN A 397 -30.70 9.35 16.75
CA ASN A 397 -30.97 8.89 15.40
C ASN A 397 -29.91 9.26 14.35
N GLY A 398 -29.71 8.38 13.37
CA GLY A 398 -28.97 8.67 12.14
C GLY A 398 -29.11 7.57 11.11
N THR A 399 -30.02 7.78 10.15
CA THR A 399 -30.39 6.88 9.06
C THR A 399 -29.26 6.63 8.06
N THR A 400 -28.84 5.37 7.85
CA THR A 400 -28.48 4.85 6.52
C THR A 400 -28.84 3.37 6.43
N SER A 401 -29.86 3.07 5.64
CA SER A 401 -30.30 1.73 5.30
C SER A 401 -29.32 1.06 4.34
N SER A 402 -28.53 0.10 4.85
CA SER A 402 -28.06 -1.03 4.05
C SER A 402 -28.33 -2.28 4.88
N GLU A 403 -29.01 -3.25 4.28
CA GLU A 403 -29.56 -4.43 4.93
C GLU A 403 -28.47 -5.24 5.65
N GLN A 404 -28.28 -4.96 6.94
CA GLN A 404 -27.69 -5.90 7.88
C GLN A 404 -28.70 -7.01 8.08
N VAL A 405 -28.36 -8.21 7.63
CA VAL A 405 -29.16 -9.43 7.89
C VAL A 405 -29.26 -9.60 9.41
N LEU A 406 -30.39 -9.15 9.95
CA LEU A 406 -30.83 -9.33 11.32
C LEU A 406 -30.99 -10.84 11.56
N GLY A 407 -30.04 -11.42 12.28
CA GLY A 407 -30.24 -12.75 12.87
C GLY A 407 -31.32 -12.68 13.94
N SER A 408 -32.12 -13.74 14.06
CA SER A 408 -33.29 -13.88 14.93
C SER A 408 -33.08 -13.71 16.45
N ASN A 409 -31.90 -13.25 16.92
CA ASN A 409 -31.65 -12.91 18.32
C ASN A 409 -30.96 -11.53 18.37
N GLY A 410 -31.68 -10.53 18.87
CA GLY A 410 -31.32 -9.10 18.88
C GLY A 410 -30.14 -8.71 19.77
N GLY A 411 -28.96 -9.29 19.54
CA GLY A 411 -27.68 -8.80 20.04
C GLY A 411 -26.74 -8.47 18.88
N LYS A 412 -26.12 -7.28 18.89
CA LYS A 412 -25.09 -6.91 17.90
C LYS A 412 -23.94 -7.91 17.98
N ARG A 413 -23.72 -8.69 16.92
CA ARG A 413 -22.58 -9.62 16.86
C ARG A 413 -21.28 -8.80 16.88
N PRO A 414 -20.26 -9.17 17.68
CA PRO A 414 -18.99 -8.44 17.76
C PRO A 414 -18.09 -8.67 16.53
N TYR A 415 -18.62 -9.30 15.48
CA TYR A 415 -17.93 -9.64 14.24
C TYR A 415 -18.84 -9.38 13.05
N THR A 416 -18.23 -9.04 11.91
CA THR A 416 -18.92 -9.01 10.62
C THR A 416 -18.92 -10.41 10.02
N LEU A 417 -20.08 -10.85 9.53
CA LEU A 417 -20.28 -12.17 8.94
C LEU A 417 -20.31 -12.05 7.43
N PHE A 418 -19.34 -12.67 6.76
CA PHE A 418 -19.32 -12.83 5.31
C PHE A 418 -19.86 -14.21 4.95
N GLN A 419 -21.01 -14.24 4.29
CA GLN A 419 -21.65 -15.46 3.82
C GLN A 419 -21.72 -15.44 2.29
N GLY A 420 -21.34 -16.55 1.67
CA GLY A 420 -21.41 -16.70 0.22
C GLY A 420 -20.76 -17.98 -0.30
N HIS A 421 -19.76 -18.51 0.41
CA HIS A 421 -19.20 -19.83 0.10
C HIS A 421 -20.22 -20.94 0.34
N SER A 422 -20.04 -22.04 -0.39
CA SER A 422 -20.86 -23.25 -0.26
C SER A 422 -20.11 -24.43 0.36
N GLY A 423 -18.83 -24.26 0.70
CA GLY A 423 -18.03 -25.24 1.41
C GLY A 423 -17.06 -24.61 2.42
N PRO A 424 -16.36 -25.44 3.21
CA PRO A 424 -15.36 -25.00 4.17
C PRO A 424 -14.38 -23.97 3.58
N VAL A 425 -14.09 -22.91 4.33
CA VAL A 425 -13.05 -21.94 3.98
C VAL A 425 -11.71 -22.47 4.47
N TYR A 426 -10.71 -22.56 3.60
CA TYR A 426 -9.39 -23.14 3.95
C TYR A 426 -8.30 -22.10 4.14
N SER A 427 -8.34 -20.98 3.42
CA SER A 427 -7.43 -19.86 3.62
C SER A 427 -8.16 -18.53 3.44
N ALA A 428 -7.67 -17.53 4.15
CA ALA A 428 -8.12 -16.15 4.02
C ALA A 428 -6.92 -15.23 4.15
N THR A 429 -6.88 -14.19 3.31
CA THR A 429 -5.76 -13.25 3.29
C THR A 429 -6.26 -11.83 3.12
N PHE A 430 -5.67 -10.91 3.88
CA PHE A 430 -5.91 -9.49 3.74
C PHE A 430 -5.02 -8.92 2.63
N ASN A 431 -5.58 -8.00 1.86
CA ASN A 431 -4.78 -7.12 1.01
C ASN A 431 -3.73 -6.38 1.86
N PRO A 432 -2.52 -6.09 1.37
CA PRO A 432 -1.57 -5.13 1.94
C PRO A 432 -2.16 -3.91 2.65
N LEU A 433 -3.29 -3.41 2.15
CA LEU A 433 -3.97 -2.20 2.66
C LEU A 433 -5.10 -2.48 3.67
N GLY A 434 -5.56 -3.72 3.79
CA GLY A 434 -6.69 -4.07 4.68
C GLY A 434 -8.10 -3.80 4.12
N ASP A 435 -8.21 -3.16 2.95
CA ASP A 435 -9.50 -2.83 2.31
C ASP A 435 -10.26 -4.04 1.74
N PHE A 436 -9.52 -5.10 1.40
CA PHE A 436 -10.07 -6.29 0.77
C PHE A 436 -9.58 -7.56 1.46
N ILE A 437 -10.42 -8.58 1.41
CA ILE A 437 -10.11 -9.92 1.87
C ILE A 437 -10.33 -10.88 0.70
N LEU A 438 -9.40 -11.80 0.51
CA LEU A 438 -9.61 -12.99 -0.32
C LEU A 438 -9.85 -14.19 0.57
N SER A 439 -10.79 -15.04 0.19
CA SER A 439 -10.99 -16.34 0.81
C SER A 439 -11.01 -17.45 -0.23
N SER A 440 -10.38 -18.56 0.08
CA SER A 440 -10.42 -19.81 -0.68
C SER A 440 -11.32 -20.83 0.01
N SER A 441 -12.00 -21.66 -0.77
CA SER A 441 -12.93 -22.66 -0.23
C SER A 441 -12.83 -24.00 -0.96
N ALA A 442 -13.35 -25.03 -0.29
CA ALA A 442 -13.61 -26.34 -0.86
C ALA A 442 -14.56 -26.30 -2.07
N ASP A 443 -15.39 -25.25 -2.20
CA ASP A 443 -16.32 -25.08 -3.32
C ASP A 443 -15.64 -24.72 -4.66
N SER A 444 -14.31 -24.82 -4.74
CA SER A 444 -13.44 -24.49 -5.88
C SER A 444 -13.43 -23.00 -6.28
N THR A 445 -14.03 -22.13 -5.45
CA THR A 445 -14.06 -20.70 -5.69
C THR A 445 -13.10 -19.94 -4.80
N VAL A 446 -12.54 -18.87 -5.34
CA VAL A 446 -11.90 -17.81 -4.56
C VAL A 446 -12.81 -16.61 -4.58
N ARG A 447 -13.03 -15.95 -3.44
CA ARG A 447 -13.94 -14.81 -3.32
C ARG A 447 -13.23 -13.57 -2.81
N LEU A 448 -13.54 -12.44 -3.42
CA LEU A 448 -13.11 -11.12 -2.97
C LEU A 448 -14.22 -10.46 -2.17
N TRP A 449 -13.87 -9.95 -0.99
CA TRP A 449 -14.75 -9.26 -0.08
C TRP A 449 -14.23 -7.86 0.18
N SER A 450 -15.13 -6.88 0.26
CA SER A 450 -14.79 -5.53 0.73
C SER A 450 -14.99 -5.45 2.24
N THR A 451 -13.99 -4.96 2.96
CA THR A 451 -14.11 -4.71 4.41
C THR A 451 -14.95 -3.46 4.70
N LYS A 452 -14.94 -2.47 3.78
CA LYS A 452 -15.74 -1.24 3.88
C LYS A 452 -17.24 -1.52 3.68
N LEU A 453 -17.58 -2.28 2.64
CA LEU A 453 -18.96 -2.59 2.28
C LEU A 453 -19.52 -3.83 3.00
N ASN A 454 -18.66 -4.64 3.64
CA ASN A 454 -19.01 -5.93 4.24
C ASN A 454 -19.76 -6.88 3.30
N ALA A 455 -19.41 -6.86 2.01
CA ALA A 455 -20.09 -7.61 0.96
C ALA A 455 -19.11 -8.36 0.04
N ASN A 456 -19.61 -9.40 -0.61
CA ASN A 456 -18.91 -10.08 -1.69
C ASN A 456 -18.88 -9.18 -2.94
N LEU A 457 -17.70 -9.00 -3.53
CA LEU A 457 -17.55 -8.25 -4.78
C LEU A 457 -17.45 -9.19 -5.98
N VAL A 458 -16.54 -10.16 -5.91
CA VAL A 458 -16.17 -11.00 -7.05
C VAL A 458 -16.04 -12.45 -6.62
N CYS A 459 -16.46 -13.36 -7.49
CA CYS A 459 -16.23 -14.80 -7.39
C CYS A 459 -15.35 -15.25 -8.55
N TYR A 460 -14.13 -15.69 -8.23
CA TYR A 460 -13.19 -16.27 -9.18
C TYR A 460 -13.43 -17.77 -9.27
N LYS A 461 -13.76 -18.21 -10.48
CA LYS A 461 -13.95 -19.62 -10.80
C LYS A 461 -12.94 -20.02 -11.86
N GLY A 462 -12.17 -21.06 -11.56
CA GLY A 462 -11.31 -21.68 -12.55
C GLY A 462 -10.65 -22.95 -12.05
N HIS A 463 -10.44 -23.11 -10.74
CA HIS A 463 -10.12 -24.42 -10.20
C HIS A 463 -11.33 -25.36 -10.32
N ASN A 464 -11.07 -26.64 -10.54
CA ASN A 464 -12.08 -27.70 -10.56
C ASN A 464 -12.10 -28.49 -9.26
N TYR A 465 -11.19 -28.16 -8.35
CA TYR A 465 -10.95 -28.86 -7.09
C TYR A 465 -10.84 -27.84 -5.95
N PRO A 466 -10.89 -28.28 -4.68
CA PRO A 466 -10.69 -27.42 -3.53
C PRO A 466 -9.45 -26.53 -3.65
N VAL A 467 -9.60 -25.28 -3.24
CA VAL A 467 -8.49 -24.32 -3.18
C VAL A 467 -8.01 -24.27 -1.74
N TRP A 468 -6.77 -24.69 -1.51
CA TRP A 468 -6.16 -24.77 -0.18
C TRP A 468 -5.73 -23.40 0.30
N ASP A 469 -4.91 -22.72 -0.49
CA ASP A 469 -4.31 -21.46 -0.09
C ASP A 469 -4.55 -20.35 -1.12
N VAL A 470 -4.60 -19.12 -0.62
CA VAL A 470 -4.73 -17.91 -1.42
C VAL A 470 -3.89 -16.80 -0.82
N GLN A 471 -3.07 -16.16 -1.66
CA GLN A 471 -2.20 -15.08 -1.21
C GLN A 471 -2.18 -13.90 -2.18
N PHE A 472 -2.38 -12.71 -1.62
CA PHE A 472 -2.14 -11.45 -2.33
C PHE A 472 -0.66 -11.27 -2.65
N SER A 473 -0.40 -10.65 -3.80
CA SER A 473 0.89 -10.02 -4.09
C SER A 473 1.17 -8.91 -3.07
N PRO A 474 2.46 -8.63 -2.75
CA PRO A 474 2.86 -7.48 -1.95
C PRO A 474 2.27 -6.13 -2.41
N VAL A 475 1.95 -5.99 -3.70
CA VAL A 475 1.33 -4.78 -4.29
C VAL A 475 -0.21 -4.83 -4.24
N GLY A 476 -0.81 -5.99 -4.00
CA GLY A 476 -2.26 -6.16 -3.76
C GLY A 476 -3.15 -6.37 -5.00
N HIS A 477 -2.67 -6.05 -6.20
CA HIS A 477 -3.48 -6.17 -7.42
C HIS A 477 -3.57 -7.58 -8.02
N TYR A 478 -2.48 -8.33 -7.89
CA TYR A 478 -2.45 -9.74 -8.27
C TYR A 478 -2.57 -10.62 -7.04
N PHE A 479 -3.05 -11.84 -7.24
CA PHE A 479 -3.05 -12.86 -6.21
C PHE A 479 -2.79 -14.22 -6.82
N ALA A 480 -2.34 -15.15 -5.98
CA ALA A 480 -2.08 -16.52 -6.35
C ALA A 480 -2.97 -17.45 -5.53
N SER A 481 -3.34 -18.58 -6.11
CA SER A 481 -4.09 -19.64 -5.44
C SER A 481 -3.39 -20.98 -5.62
N ALA A 482 -3.47 -21.82 -4.60
CA ALA A 482 -2.97 -23.18 -4.57
C ALA A 482 -4.15 -24.15 -4.42
N SER A 483 -4.13 -25.26 -5.16
CA SER A 483 -5.27 -26.18 -5.21
C SER A 483 -4.84 -27.64 -5.23
N HIS A 484 -5.79 -28.50 -4.85
CA HIS A 484 -5.74 -29.95 -4.98
C HIS A 484 -5.61 -30.41 -6.45
N ASP A 485 -5.85 -29.54 -7.45
CA ASP A 485 -5.62 -29.88 -8.86
C ASP A 485 -4.14 -29.96 -9.27
N ARG A 486 -3.21 -29.87 -8.29
CA ARG A 486 -1.74 -29.89 -8.46
C ARG A 486 -1.20 -28.68 -9.23
N THR A 487 -2.04 -27.68 -9.42
CA THR A 487 -1.66 -26.42 -10.08
C THR A 487 -1.79 -25.26 -9.10
N ALA A 488 -0.89 -24.31 -9.26
CA ALA A 488 -1.08 -22.99 -8.70
C ALA A 488 -1.47 -22.03 -9.83
N ARG A 489 -2.27 -21.01 -9.54
CA ARG A 489 -2.76 -20.07 -10.55
C ARG A 489 -2.57 -18.64 -10.12
N ILE A 490 -2.28 -17.79 -11.09
CA ILE A 490 -2.13 -16.35 -10.90
C ILE A 490 -3.36 -15.67 -11.46
N TRP A 491 -3.85 -14.69 -10.72
CA TRP A 491 -5.07 -13.96 -11.01
C TRP A 491 -4.82 -12.46 -10.84
N SER A 492 -5.63 -11.66 -11.52
CA SER A 492 -5.76 -10.22 -11.28
C SER A 492 -7.09 -9.94 -10.62
N MET A 493 -7.16 -8.89 -9.79
CA MET A 493 -8.43 -8.41 -9.23
C MET A 493 -9.47 -8.04 -10.29
N ASP A 494 -9.03 -7.59 -11.48
CA ASP A 494 -9.95 -7.08 -12.50
C ASP A 494 -10.52 -8.17 -13.42
N LYS A 495 -9.83 -9.32 -13.51
CA LYS A 495 -10.19 -10.40 -14.44
C LYS A 495 -10.57 -11.65 -13.69
N ILE A 496 -11.74 -12.20 -14.04
CA ILE A 496 -12.29 -13.40 -13.42
C ILE A 496 -11.53 -14.67 -13.83
N GLN A 497 -10.85 -14.67 -14.98
CA GLN A 497 -10.08 -15.80 -15.48
C GLN A 497 -8.64 -15.78 -14.96
N PRO A 498 -8.01 -16.96 -14.76
CA PRO A 498 -6.62 -17.03 -14.36
C PRO A 498 -5.72 -16.50 -15.50
N LEU A 499 -4.75 -15.68 -15.13
CA LEU A 499 -3.74 -15.14 -16.06
C LEU A 499 -2.72 -16.21 -16.45
N ARG A 500 -2.33 -17.04 -15.48
CA ARG A 500 -1.32 -18.09 -15.64
C ARG A 500 -1.69 -19.33 -14.82
N ILE A 501 -1.27 -20.48 -15.34
CA ILE A 501 -1.40 -21.79 -14.69
C ILE A 501 0.02 -22.35 -14.54
N MET A 502 0.44 -22.55 -13.29
CA MET A 502 1.72 -23.12 -12.91
C MET A 502 1.52 -24.60 -12.64
N ALA A 503 1.83 -25.43 -13.64
CA ALA A 503 1.67 -26.87 -13.58
C ALA A 503 3.04 -27.56 -13.58
N GLY A 504 3.24 -28.48 -12.65
CA GLY A 504 4.45 -29.30 -12.62
C GLY A 504 4.63 -30.14 -11.37
N HIS A 505 3.98 -29.78 -10.25
CA HIS A 505 3.98 -30.59 -9.05
C HIS A 505 3.40 -31.98 -9.30
N LEU A 506 3.90 -32.97 -8.56
CA LEU A 506 3.45 -34.36 -8.69
C LEU A 506 2.19 -34.64 -7.87
N SER A 507 1.99 -33.85 -6.80
CA SER A 507 0.86 -33.89 -5.88
C SER A 507 0.23 -32.50 -5.73
N ASP A 508 -0.74 -32.39 -4.84
CA ASP A 508 -1.48 -31.18 -4.49
C ASP A 508 -0.54 -30.04 -4.08
N VAL A 509 -0.93 -28.80 -4.38
CA VAL A 509 -0.19 -27.62 -3.93
C VAL A 509 -0.85 -27.09 -2.67
N ASP A 510 -0.15 -27.16 -1.54
CA ASP A 510 -0.70 -26.87 -0.22
C ASP A 510 -0.57 -25.39 0.14
N CYS A 511 0.54 -24.74 -0.22
CA CYS A 511 0.80 -23.34 0.13
C CYS A 511 1.44 -22.56 -1.02
N VAL A 512 1.18 -21.24 -1.05
CA VAL A 512 1.72 -20.32 -2.05
C VAL A 512 2.27 -19.06 -1.38
N GLN A 513 3.47 -18.64 -1.82
CA GLN A 513 4.12 -17.44 -1.30
C GLN A 513 4.66 -16.56 -2.44
N TRP A 514 4.30 -15.28 -2.45
CA TRP A 514 4.89 -14.30 -3.36
C TRP A 514 6.28 -13.86 -2.90
N HIS A 515 7.16 -13.63 -3.87
CA HIS A 515 8.42 -12.94 -3.66
C HIS A 515 8.20 -11.43 -3.50
N ALA A 516 9.07 -10.77 -2.74
CA ALA A 516 8.97 -9.34 -2.44
C ALA A 516 8.93 -8.45 -3.70
N ASN A 517 9.62 -8.86 -4.77
CA ASN A 517 9.61 -8.15 -6.07
C ASN A 517 8.40 -8.46 -6.97
N CYS A 518 7.47 -9.32 -6.55
CA CYS A 518 6.29 -9.76 -7.30
C CYS A 518 6.56 -10.49 -8.64
N ASN A 519 7.81 -10.71 -9.05
CA ASN A 519 8.14 -11.41 -10.30
C ASN A 519 8.19 -12.93 -10.14
N TYR A 520 8.34 -13.41 -8.91
CA TYR A 520 8.43 -14.83 -8.61
C TYR A 520 7.39 -15.27 -7.59
N ILE A 521 6.97 -16.52 -7.70
CA ILE A 521 6.08 -17.20 -6.74
C ILE A 521 6.74 -18.50 -6.32
N ALA A 522 6.72 -18.79 -5.02
CA ALA A 522 7.08 -20.08 -4.47
C ALA A 522 5.81 -20.89 -4.15
N THR A 523 5.83 -22.19 -4.46
CA THR A 523 4.74 -23.12 -4.14
C THR A 523 5.28 -24.33 -3.39
N GLY A 524 4.62 -24.71 -2.30
CA GLY A 524 4.91 -25.90 -1.52
C GLY A 524 3.85 -26.96 -1.79
N SER A 525 4.26 -28.21 -1.92
CA SER A 525 3.39 -29.32 -2.29
C SER A 525 3.58 -30.51 -1.37
N SER A 526 2.55 -31.36 -1.31
CA SER A 526 2.59 -32.65 -0.64
C SER A 526 3.55 -33.63 -1.34
N ASP A 527 4.07 -33.29 -2.53
CA ASP A 527 5.17 -34.01 -3.18
C ASP A 527 6.55 -33.80 -2.52
N LYS A 528 6.59 -33.07 -1.39
CA LYS A 528 7.78 -32.79 -0.57
C LYS A 528 8.79 -31.87 -1.26
N THR A 529 8.38 -31.21 -2.33
CA THR A 529 9.20 -30.24 -3.05
C THR A 529 8.61 -28.84 -2.94
N VAL A 530 9.50 -27.85 -2.96
CA VAL A 530 9.12 -26.45 -3.16
C VAL A 530 9.57 -26.03 -4.54
N ARG A 531 8.75 -25.29 -5.27
CA ARG A 531 9.09 -24.80 -6.61
C ARG A 531 9.01 -23.30 -6.69
N LEU A 532 9.94 -22.70 -7.41
CA LEU A 532 9.94 -21.28 -7.75
C LEU A 532 9.51 -21.13 -9.21
N TRP A 533 8.56 -20.22 -9.44
CA TRP A 533 7.97 -19.96 -10.73
C TRP A 533 8.21 -18.52 -11.11
N ASP A 534 8.49 -18.29 -12.39
CA ASP A 534 8.47 -16.95 -12.97
C ASP A 534 7.02 -16.59 -13.34
N VAL A 535 6.56 -15.44 -12.86
CA VAL A 535 5.21 -14.93 -13.06
C VAL A 535 4.95 -14.56 -14.53
N GLN A 536 5.97 -14.11 -15.26
CA GLN A 536 5.81 -13.68 -16.65
C GLN A 536 5.65 -14.88 -17.59
N THR A 537 6.59 -15.82 -17.53
CA THR A 537 6.62 -17.01 -18.38
C THR A 537 5.72 -18.13 -17.89
N GLY A 538 5.49 -18.24 -16.57
CA GLY A 538 4.81 -19.37 -15.94
C GLY A 538 5.67 -20.63 -15.84
N GLU A 539 6.97 -20.54 -16.17
CA GLU A 539 7.89 -21.68 -16.12
C GLU A 539 8.47 -21.88 -14.71
N CYS A 540 8.79 -23.13 -14.39
CA CYS A 540 9.47 -23.48 -13.15
C CYS A 540 10.96 -23.13 -13.29
N VAL A 541 11.40 -22.12 -12.54
CA VAL A 541 12.79 -21.65 -12.52
C VAL A 541 13.65 -22.56 -11.65
N ARG A 542 13.14 -22.97 -10.48
CA ARG A 542 13.87 -23.79 -9.51
C ARG A 542 12.99 -24.80 -8.79
N ILE A 543 13.61 -25.92 -8.42
CA ILE A 543 13.01 -26.98 -7.60
C ILE A 543 13.92 -27.19 -6.39
N PHE A 544 13.35 -27.05 -5.21
CA PHE A 544 14.03 -27.28 -3.92
C PHE A 544 13.60 -28.65 -3.39
N ILE A 545 14.57 -29.54 -3.21
CA ILE A 545 14.39 -30.91 -2.76
C ILE A 545 15.17 -31.10 -1.46
N GLY A 546 14.53 -31.64 -0.43
CA GLY A 546 15.19 -31.93 0.85
C GLY A 546 14.24 -32.22 2.02
N HIS A 547 12.97 -31.81 1.90
CA HIS A 547 11.94 -32.13 2.89
C HIS A 547 11.61 -33.62 2.93
N ARG A 548 11.25 -34.12 4.12
CA ARG A 548 10.89 -35.52 4.34
C ARG A 548 9.38 -35.74 4.31
N SER A 549 8.60 -34.70 4.61
CA SER A 549 7.14 -34.70 4.57
C SER A 549 6.58 -33.54 3.73
N MET A 550 5.25 -33.40 3.75
CA MET A 550 4.48 -32.40 3.01
C MET A 550 4.86 -30.98 3.46
N VAL A 551 4.93 -30.05 2.51
CA VAL A 551 5.29 -28.65 2.80
C VAL A 551 4.01 -27.85 3.04
N LEU A 552 3.78 -27.46 4.28
CA LEU A 552 2.53 -26.80 4.71
C LEU A 552 2.63 -25.28 4.75
N SER A 553 3.83 -24.73 4.92
CA SER A 553 4.02 -23.29 5.03
C SER A 553 5.28 -22.81 4.33
N LEU A 554 5.20 -21.59 3.80
CA LEU A 554 6.29 -20.89 3.15
C LEU A 554 6.35 -19.46 3.66
N ALA A 555 7.55 -18.92 3.74
CA ALA A 555 7.77 -17.49 3.95
C ALA A 555 9.00 -17.05 3.17
N MET A 556 8.97 -15.85 2.61
CA MET A 556 10.12 -15.26 1.93
C MET A 556 10.70 -14.13 2.76
N SER A 557 12.02 -14.03 2.76
CA SER A 557 12.69 -12.94 3.46
C SER A 557 12.44 -11.62 2.72
N PRO A 558 12.31 -10.48 3.43
CA PRO A 558 12.08 -9.18 2.78
C PRO A 558 13.21 -8.73 1.86
N ASP A 559 14.44 -9.21 2.09
CA ASP A 559 15.59 -8.97 1.21
C ASP A 559 15.52 -9.76 -0.11
N GLY A 560 14.57 -10.69 -0.23
CA GLY A 560 14.37 -11.53 -1.42
C GLY A 560 15.48 -12.54 -1.68
N ARG A 561 16.36 -12.79 -0.71
CA ARG A 561 17.48 -13.73 -0.87
C ARG A 561 17.14 -15.15 -0.41
N TYR A 562 16.38 -15.24 0.67
CA TYR A 562 16.11 -16.50 1.36
C TYR A 562 14.61 -16.83 1.36
N MET A 563 14.34 -18.11 1.55
CA MET A 563 12.99 -18.64 1.74
C MET A 563 13.00 -19.67 2.85
N ALA A 564 12.06 -19.57 3.76
CA ALA A 564 11.78 -20.57 4.78
C ALA A 564 10.62 -21.46 4.33
N SER A 565 10.69 -22.73 4.66
CA SER A 565 9.64 -23.71 4.37
C SER A 565 9.46 -24.65 5.55
N GLY A 566 8.23 -24.83 6.00
CA GLY A 566 7.88 -25.68 7.13
C GLY A 566 7.15 -26.92 6.66
N ASP A 567 7.54 -28.08 7.20
CA ASP A 567 6.91 -29.35 6.89
C ASP A 567 5.95 -29.82 8.00
N GLU A 568 5.25 -30.93 7.70
CA GLU A 568 4.35 -31.63 8.63
C GLU A 568 5.12 -32.28 9.81
N ASP A 569 6.38 -32.66 9.62
CA ASP A 569 7.21 -33.35 10.64
C ASP A 569 7.83 -32.37 11.67
N GLY A 570 7.68 -31.06 11.48
CA GLY A 570 8.24 -30.04 12.39
C GLY A 570 9.63 -29.52 11.99
N ALA A 571 10.14 -29.90 10.83
CA ALA A 571 11.37 -29.37 10.27
C ALA A 571 11.10 -28.11 9.44
N ILE A 572 11.91 -27.08 9.68
CA ILE A 572 11.90 -25.86 8.88
C ILE A 572 13.20 -25.83 8.08
N MET A 573 13.13 -25.71 6.77
CA MET A 573 14.31 -25.61 5.89
C MET A 573 14.45 -24.18 5.38
N MET A 574 15.65 -23.62 5.52
CA MET A 574 16.04 -22.35 4.92
C MET A 574 16.73 -22.58 3.59
N TRP A 575 16.22 -21.96 2.53
CA TRP A 575 16.72 -22.05 1.17
C TRP A 575 17.32 -20.72 0.74
N ASP A 576 18.42 -20.78 0.01
CA ASP A 576 18.94 -19.65 -0.74
C ASP A 576 18.40 -19.73 -2.16
N LEU A 577 17.66 -18.69 -2.57
CA LEU A 577 17.02 -18.63 -3.87
C LEU A 577 18.03 -18.55 -5.01
N SER A 578 19.25 -18.04 -4.75
CA SER A 578 20.30 -17.87 -5.76
C SER A 578 21.11 -19.14 -6.02
N SER A 579 21.33 -19.97 -5.00
CA SER A 579 22.06 -21.24 -5.13
C SER A 579 21.14 -22.45 -5.29
N GLY A 580 19.88 -22.36 -4.85
CA GLY A 580 18.94 -23.49 -4.90
C GLY A 580 19.19 -24.53 -3.82
N ARG A 581 20.15 -24.29 -2.92
CA ARG A 581 20.58 -25.23 -1.89
C ARG A 581 19.91 -24.91 -0.56
N CYS A 582 19.71 -25.95 0.24
CA CYS A 582 19.33 -25.77 1.64
C CYS A 582 20.55 -25.20 2.39
N VAL A 583 20.40 -24.02 2.97
CA VAL A 583 21.45 -23.38 3.77
C VAL A 583 21.49 -24.07 5.13
N THR A 584 20.34 -24.17 5.80
CA THR A 584 20.26 -24.73 7.15
C THR A 584 18.90 -25.36 7.46
N PRO A 585 18.87 -26.59 8.01
CA PRO A 585 17.69 -27.11 8.68
C PRO A 585 17.55 -26.48 10.08
N LEU A 586 16.36 -26.03 10.40
CA LEU A 586 15.91 -25.54 11.70
C LEU A 586 14.94 -26.58 12.28
N THR A 587 15.50 -27.50 13.07
CA THR A 587 14.73 -28.56 13.74
C THR A 587 14.43 -28.15 15.18
N GLY A 588 13.18 -28.27 15.63
CA GLY A 588 12.86 -28.02 17.03
C GLY A 588 11.37 -27.96 17.37
N HIS A 589 10.50 -27.92 16.37
CA HIS A 589 9.09 -28.24 16.56
C HIS A 589 8.90 -29.76 16.63
N THR A 590 7.89 -30.20 17.37
CA THR A 590 7.56 -31.62 17.52
C THR A 590 6.38 -32.05 16.64
N SER A 591 5.77 -31.11 15.92
CA SER A 591 4.60 -31.35 15.08
C SER A 591 4.53 -30.32 13.94
N CYS A 592 3.48 -30.39 13.12
CA CYS A 592 3.24 -29.62 11.91
C CYS A 592 3.56 -28.13 12.08
N VAL A 593 4.30 -27.54 11.13
CA VAL A 593 4.52 -26.09 11.07
C VAL A 593 3.54 -25.46 10.10
N TRP A 594 2.44 -24.93 10.62
CA TRP A 594 1.37 -24.34 9.81
C TRP A 594 1.68 -22.93 9.31
N THR A 595 2.56 -22.19 9.99
CA THR A 595 2.80 -20.78 9.63
C THR A 595 4.22 -20.34 9.93
N LEU A 596 4.75 -19.52 9.03
CA LEU A 596 6.08 -18.93 9.09
C LEU A 596 5.97 -17.44 8.75
N ALA A 597 6.73 -16.60 9.44
CA ALA A 597 6.78 -15.17 9.16
C ALA A 597 8.19 -14.61 9.38
N PHE A 598 8.71 -13.86 8.42
CA PHE A 598 9.96 -13.11 8.59
C PHE A 598 9.71 -11.76 9.23
N SER A 599 10.66 -11.29 10.04
CA SER A 599 10.68 -9.89 10.49
C SER A 599 10.86 -8.95 9.30
N GLY A 600 10.42 -7.69 9.43
CA GLY A 600 10.52 -6.71 8.34
C GLY A 600 11.95 -6.36 7.90
N GLU A 601 12.96 -6.69 8.71
CA GLU A 601 14.40 -6.55 8.41
C GLU A 601 15.01 -7.85 7.85
N GLY A 602 14.31 -8.99 7.95
CA GLY A 602 14.84 -10.30 7.59
C GLY A 602 15.80 -10.94 8.59
N SER A 603 16.03 -10.31 9.75
CA SER A 603 16.95 -10.82 10.79
C SER A 603 16.41 -12.02 11.57
N LEU A 604 15.09 -12.10 11.75
CA LEU A 604 14.41 -13.11 12.55
C LEU A 604 13.35 -13.83 11.74
N LEU A 605 13.17 -15.11 12.03
CA LEU A 605 12.07 -15.93 11.55
C LEU A 605 11.23 -16.37 12.74
N ALA A 606 9.91 -16.19 12.66
CA ALA A 606 8.94 -16.73 13.61
C ALA A 606 8.25 -17.94 12.99
N SER A 607 8.07 -19.00 13.78
CA SER A 607 7.35 -20.21 13.37
C SER A 607 6.26 -20.57 14.38
N GLY A 608 5.11 -20.97 13.86
CA GLY A 608 3.93 -21.38 14.62
C GLY A 608 3.55 -22.80 14.26
N SER A 609 3.31 -23.63 15.27
CA SER A 609 3.10 -25.07 15.10
C SER A 609 1.88 -25.59 15.84
N ALA A 610 1.48 -26.79 15.44
CA ALA A 610 0.52 -27.65 16.13
C ALA A 610 0.96 -28.08 17.53
N ASP A 611 2.26 -28.00 17.84
CA ASP A 611 2.80 -28.26 19.17
C ASP A 611 2.46 -27.19 20.22
N CYS A 612 1.57 -26.24 19.88
CA CYS A 612 1.16 -25.13 20.72
C CYS A 612 2.31 -24.18 21.09
N THR A 613 3.38 -24.11 20.29
CA THR A 613 4.50 -23.19 20.52
C THR A 613 4.70 -22.20 19.37
N VAL A 614 5.13 -20.99 19.73
CA VAL A 614 5.73 -20.03 18.79
C VAL A 614 7.23 -20.02 19.05
N LYS A 615 8.04 -20.29 18.02
CA LYS A 615 9.50 -20.24 18.12
C LYS A 615 10.06 -19.09 17.30
N LEU A 616 11.09 -18.45 17.84
CA LEU A 616 11.87 -17.40 17.17
C LEU A 616 13.25 -17.93 16.83
N TRP A 617 13.68 -17.72 15.59
CA TRP A 617 14.94 -18.20 15.04
C TRP A 617 15.77 -17.01 14.54
N ASP A 618 17.07 -17.05 14.84
CA ASP A 618 18.02 -16.09 14.25
C ASP A 618 18.43 -16.54 12.85
N VAL A 619 18.11 -15.74 11.85
CA VAL A 619 18.47 -16.00 10.45
C VAL A 619 19.91 -15.55 10.18
N THR A 620 20.39 -14.51 10.86
CA THR A 620 21.72 -13.94 10.60
C THR A 620 22.86 -14.87 11.01
N ALA A 621 22.68 -15.60 12.11
CA ALA A 621 23.60 -16.63 12.58
C ALA A 621 23.78 -17.78 11.57
N SER A 622 22.81 -18.01 10.67
CA SER A 622 22.91 -19.05 9.63
C SER A 622 23.84 -18.65 8.47
N THR A 623 24.06 -17.35 8.27
CA THR A 623 24.85 -16.82 7.15
C THR A 623 26.35 -16.69 7.47
N LYS A 624 26.70 -16.59 8.76
CA LYS A 624 28.07 -16.55 9.27
C LYS A 624 28.38 -17.87 9.99
N LEU A 625 28.87 -18.88 9.27
CA LEU A 625 29.49 -20.04 9.92
C LEU A 625 30.87 -19.62 10.49
N PRO A 626 31.12 -19.68 11.81
CA PRO A 626 32.48 -19.82 12.29
C PRO A 626 32.97 -21.23 11.96
N LYS A 627 34.12 -21.35 11.30
CA LYS A 627 34.82 -22.61 11.02
C LYS A 627 35.49 -23.23 12.25
N THR A 628 34.93 -23.05 13.44
CA THR A 628 35.52 -23.55 14.69
C THR A 628 34.39 -23.97 15.60
N GLU A 629 34.16 -25.28 15.65
CA GLU A 629 33.55 -26.10 16.71
C GLU A 629 32.82 -27.32 16.08
N GLU A 630 33.49 -28.02 15.15
CA GLU A 630 33.21 -29.44 14.91
C GLU A 630 33.83 -30.24 16.07
N ASN A 631 33.19 -30.22 17.24
CA ASN A 631 33.36 -31.23 18.29
C ASN A 631 32.37 -30.99 19.44
N LYS A 632 31.07 -31.13 19.17
CA LYS A 632 30.04 -31.50 20.16
C LYS A 632 28.76 -31.96 19.43
N SER A 633 28.72 -33.26 19.18
CA SER A 633 27.54 -34.00 18.77
C SER A 633 26.36 -33.71 19.72
N GLY A 634 25.28 -33.10 19.20
CA GLY A 634 23.94 -33.15 19.81
C GLY A 634 23.17 -31.84 20.01
N ASN A 635 23.75 -30.64 19.83
CA ASN A 635 23.12 -29.39 20.34
C ASN A 635 23.00 -28.22 19.34
N THR A 636 23.26 -28.41 18.05
CA THR A 636 23.27 -27.33 17.05
C THR A 636 21.90 -26.69 16.79
N SER A 637 20.81 -27.40 17.08
CA SER A 637 19.43 -26.89 16.93
C SER A 637 19.00 -25.93 18.05
N ARG A 638 19.39 -26.21 19.31
CA ARG A 638 19.11 -25.35 20.48
C ARG A 638 19.86 -24.03 20.42
N LEU A 639 21.01 -23.99 19.75
CA LEU A 639 21.84 -22.79 19.63
C LEU A 639 21.27 -21.75 18.65
N ARG A 640 20.20 -22.07 17.90
CA ARG A 640 19.58 -21.17 16.90
C ARG A 640 18.15 -20.75 17.20
N SER A 641 17.43 -21.52 18.03
CA SER A 641 16.16 -21.09 18.59
C SER A 641 16.43 -20.06 19.68
N LEU A 642 16.10 -18.79 19.44
CA LEU A 642 16.30 -17.71 20.40
C LEU A 642 15.35 -17.84 21.59
N LYS A 643 14.07 -18.08 21.28
CA LYS A 643 13.03 -18.18 22.31
C LYS A 643 11.92 -19.12 21.83
N THR A 644 11.47 -19.99 22.72
CA THR A 644 10.23 -20.77 22.54
C THR A 644 9.18 -20.18 23.48
N LEU A 645 8.05 -19.76 22.92
CA LEU A 645 6.91 -19.20 23.62
C LEU A 645 5.79 -20.24 23.59
N PRO A 646 5.61 -21.04 24.65
CA PRO A 646 4.51 -21.98 24.72
C PRO A 646 3.19 -21.24 24.93
N THR A 647 2.13 -21.77 24.32
CA THR A 647 0.77 -21.30 24.51
C THR A 647 -0.02 -22.28 25.38
N LYS A 648 -1.15 -21.83 25.95
CA LYS A 648 -1.99 -22.65 26.83
C LYS A 648 -2.91 -23.57 26.03
N CYS A 649 -2.36 -24.60 25.39
CA CYS A 649 -3.08 -25.57 24.55
C CYS A 649 -3.79 -24.92 23.34
N THR A 650 -3.18 -23.88 22.77
CA THR A 650 -3.72 -23.19 21.59
C THR A 650 -2.79 -23.40 20.39
N PRO A 651 -3.12 -24.31 19.46
CA PRO A 651 -2.42 -24.41 18.18
C PRO A 651 -2.32 -23.05 17.46
N VAL A 652 -1.19 -22.77 16.81
CA VAL A 652 -0.92 -21.47 16.16
C VAL A 652 -1.18 -21.56 14.66
N TYR A 653 -2.27 -20.97 14.17
CA TYR A 653 -2.68 -21.05 12.76
C TYR A 653 -2.09 -19.94 11.89
N SER A 654 -1.86 -18.75 12.45
CA SER A 654 -1.33 -17.62 11.67
C SER A 654 -0.33 -16.82 12.50
N LEU A 655 0.79 -16.48 11.86
CA LEU A 655 1.77 -15.53 12.34
C LEU A 655 1.93 -14.39 11.35
N ARG A 656 2.01 -13.16 11.85
CA ARG A 656 2.28 -11.99 11.03
C ARG A 656 3.07 -10.94 11.79
N PHE A 657 4.18 -10.48 11.21
CA PHE A 657 4.85 -9.30 11.70
C PHE A 657 4.12 -8.03 11.23
N SER A 658 3.92 -7.09 12.15
CA SER A 658 3.49 -5.74 11.80
C SER A 658 4.63 -4.95 11.17
N ARG A 659 4.31 -3.84 10.51
CA ARG A 659 5.32 -2.92 9.94
C ARG A 659 6.27 -2.35 11.01
N ARG A 660 5.80 -2.28 12.26
CA ARG A 660 6.55 -1.83 13.44
C ARG A 660 7.34 -2.95 14.12
N ASN A 661 7.36 -4.16 13.55
CA ASN A 661 8.01 -5.36 14.07
C ASN A 661 7.39 -5.94 15.37
N LEU A 662 6.10 -5.69 15.61
CA LEU A 662 5.31 -6.46 16.59
C LEU A 662 4.88 -7.78 15.95
N LEU A 663 4.98 -8.91 16.66
CA LEU A 663 4.51 -10.19 16.14
C LEU A 663 3.07 -10.44 16.60
N PHE A 664 2.15 -10.57 15.65
CA PHE A 664 0.80 -11.05 15.89
C PHE A 664 0.71 -12.55 15.65
N ALA A 665 0.03 -13.25 16.54
CA ALA A 665 -0.26 -14.66 16.44
C ALA A 665 -1.75 -14.90 16.62
N ALA A 666 -2.32 -15.86 15.92
CA ALA A 666 -3.71 -16.26 16.09
C ALA A 666 -3.85 -17.78 16.13
N GLY A 667 -4.74 -18.26 17.00
CA GLY A 667 -4.93 -19.69 17.24
C GLY A 667 -6.26 -20.00 17.90
N VAL A 668 -6.62 -21.27 17.94
CA VAL A 668 -7.86 -21.76 18.56
C VAL A 668 -7.56 -22.41 19.88
N LEU A 669 -8.39 -22.16 20.90
CA LEU A 669 -8.34 -22.94 22.13
C LEU A 669 -8.89 -24.34 21.89
N SER A 670 -8.01 -25.33 21.81
CA SER A 670 -8.43 -26.72 21.83
C SER A 670 -8.60 -27.17 23.29
N LYS A 671 -9.75 -27.77 23.61
CA LYS A 671 -10.00 -28.38 24.93
C LYS A 671 -9.39 -29.78 25.07
N THR A 672 -8.79 -30.33 24.01
CA THR A 672 -8.16 -31.65 24.04
C THR A 672 -6.73 -31.51 24.55
N VAL A 673 -6.54 -31.75 25.85
CA VAL A 673 -5.28 -32.21 26.43
C VAL A 673 -5.22 -33.72 26.28
#